data_AF-A0A0J9TMD0-F1
#
_entry.id   AF-A0A0J9TMD0-F1
#
_cell.length_a   1.000
_cell.length_b   1.000
_cell.length_c   1.000
_cell.angle_alpha   90.00
_cell.angle_beta   90.00
_cell.angle_gamma   90.00
#
_symmetry.space_group_name_H-M   'P 1'
#
loop_
_entity.id
_entity.type
_entity.pdbx_description
1 polymer ?
#
loop_
_entity_poly.entity_id
_entity_poly.type
_entity_poly.pdbx_seq_one_letter_code
_entity_poly.pdbx_strand_id
1 'polypeptide(L)'
;MNKKNTSKTPYRERFRRCNLEYTNERLWEQSYLKARCKELHLEEEYMKYKIRLMISSLTVFVPMLIILIVALQVIIWSFTEYNKYIYINAIFDLGSLILVTGLLSINFFEGFINRHRWVLTFTSTLSAYVVVLGDIAFNTYYYYKSAWPLNTLYDVFVLCMIYMFLPIPSSKAAALLAISVSLTYVIYFIHFMAFNEHNVAKYVHGLDIVSIDFFHYLGFNMMGIFFRIMNDTMVRSSFLDRYQFITEEIWLRQARRQESLLLDSILPPQIAKPIQKSIKEKIMRPDNDFYHLGTSRKAENFMSIQIHNDVSILYADLVNYTQLTTTLPVEKLVKVLHDLYARFDLAAVSFKVQRIKFLGDCYYCVAGLGEADPDHATMAVSLGISMIANIKEVSVNRSLNIGMRIGVHSGTLFAGVIGEAKLQYDIWGTDVNIASRLEATGSPGYVHVSGRTLSSLNAAEYRIYPGTEAAQKDPVLQKHPMSTYLLAVIPSRDSDNIMSVVEGVPNLDLQTVGSNRKSQILKPDSLSDEMREEFRKMPVGGLKFQFPWSRRERNVKIEKVERDLGLYCVAFKDKSVEWNYLHQPDYIFKYSVALGWGIGCCLIYIQSVNNSDLFYTGVFIDIMAFFVLTFLLFICWYKKVCWWHSGQNELRSYGKLSCAIFNLFEKIQHSFVLRLTVYMIIIVCYYLVLSLILMSCEKDQYELDIIESKLYNYDMDPFTCFHPWAYTNMMALILGMSYTFARIPFALKTFIGCIEAVAFVLVVCFQYAFIFEHSVTTSPYLKAEIAHSCRVCMMLITMYAKERQTEFNTKMNYKLNLDLQKKQKSADVTNQSIIILLNNILPSHVVEVYLSSIARHELYYENYRMVSVMFAMLTNFQMDLPSLRVLNDIITAFDRLLSAYKQYYVVEKIKVVGCTYMAACGLDFSLIENIDSNSNFGSTSLSSE
;
A
#
# COMPACT_ATOMS: atom_id res chain seq x y z
N MET A 1 11.68 -2.10 9.91
CA MET A 1 12.57 -1.21 10.70
C MET A 1 13.97 -1.79 10.72
N ASN A 2 14.99 -1.07 10.24
CA ASN A 2 16.39 -1.35 10.55
C ASN A 2 16.90 -0.19 11.43
N LYS A 3 17.19 -0.47 12.71
CA LYS A 3 17.77 0.49 13.66
C LYS A 3 19.15 0.92 13.13
N LYS A 4 19.23 2.10 12.51
CA LYS A 4 20.51 2.79 12.32
C LYS A 4 20.92 3.38 13.67
N ASN A 5 21.90 2.76 14.30
CA ASN A 5 22.66 3.36 15.38
C ASN A 5 23.27 4.67 14.88
N THR A 6 22.78 5.79 15.41
CA THR A 6 23.38 7.11 15.24
C THR A 6 24.61 7.21 16.14
N SER A 7 25.75 6.71 15.67
CA SER A 7 27.03 7.22 16.15
C SER A 7 27.26 8.59 15.51
N LYS A 8 27.18 9.65 16.32
CA LYS A 8 27.68 10.97 15.94
C LYS A 8 29.19 10.82 15.69
N THR A 9 29.60 10.82 14.43
CA THR A 9 31.02 10.89 14.07
C THR A 9 31.53 12.33 14.29
N PRO A 10 32.78 12.52 14.77
CA PRO A 10 33.31 13.84 15.05
C PRO A 10 33.57 14.63 13.76
N TYR A 11 33.45 15.94 13.89
CA TYR A 11 33.57 16.95 12.84
C TYR A 11 35.03 17.18 12.43
N ARG A 12 35.76 16.16 11.94
CA ARG A 12 37.12 16.35 11.41
C ARG A 12 37.63 15.18 10.56
N GLU A 13 37.15 15.07 9.32
CA GLU A 13 37.85 14.38 8.22
C GLU A 13 37.17 14.72 6.88
N ARG A 14 37.56 15.85 6.27
CA ARG A 14 36.95 16.41 5.05
C ARG A 14 37.72 16.06 3.77
N PHE A 15 38.23 14.83 3.66
CA PHE A 15 38.83 14.32 2.43
C PHE A 15 38.33 12.91 2.11
N ARG A 16 37.04 12.79 1.74
CA ARG A 16 36.48 11.54 1.20
C ARG A 16 36.45 11.55 -0.31
N ARG A 17 37.01 10.50 -0.91
CA ARG A 17 36.72 10.07 -2.29
C ARG A 17 35.20 9.87 -2.42
N CYS A 18 34.63 10.38 -3.50
CA CYS A 18 33.18 10.42 -3.73
C CYS A 18 32.81 9.27 -4.66
N ASN A 19 31.98 8.35 -4.16
CA ASN A 19 31.46 7.24 -4.97
C ASN A 19 30.17 7.68 -5.67
N LEU A 20 29.98 7.23 -6.91
CA LEU A 20 28.78 7.54 -7.69
C LEU A 20 27.63 6.62 -7.25
N GLU A 21 26.70 7.13 -6.43
CA GLU A 21 25.47 6.42 -6.08
C GLU A 21 24.35 6.82 -7.05
N TYR A 22 23.94 5.91 -7.96
CA TYR A 22 22.88 6.14 -8.97
C TYR A 22 21.71 5.15 -8.83
N THR A 23 21.65 4.43 -7.71
CA THR A 23 20.68 3.36 -7.45
C THR A 23 19.25 3.90 -7.40
N ASN A 24 19.03 5.00 -6.67
CA ASN A 24 17.71 5.60 -6.50
C ASN A 24 17.18 6.21 -7.81
N GLU A 25 18.03 6.89 -8.59
CA GLU A 25 17.63 7.44 -9.89
C GLU A 25 17.29 6.35 -10.92
N ARG A 26 17.99 5.22 -10.87
CA ARG A 26 17.76 4.08 -11.77
C ARG A 26 16.37 3.48 -11.60
N LEU A 27 15.81 3.48 -10.39
CA LEU A 27 14.44 3.01 -10.12
C LEU A 27 13.39 3.82 -10.91
N TRP A 28 13.71 5.07 -11.28
CA TRP A 28 12.84 5.97 -12.02
C TRP A 28 13.12 5.97 -13.53
N GLU A 29 14.02 5.11 -14.02
CA GLU A 29 14.27 4.97 -15.45
C GLU A 29 13.20 4.10 -16.13
N GLN A 30 12.69 4.57 -17.26
CA GLN A 30 11.62 3.89 -17.99
C GLN A 30 12.00 2.46 -18.43
N SER A 31 13.28 2.23 -18.77
CA SER A 31 13.81 0.92 -19.13
C SER A 31 13.76 -0.06 -17.95
N TYR A 32 14.18 0.39 -16.77
CA TYR A 32 14.15 -0.40 -15.54
C TYR A 32 12.72 -0.76 -15.14
N LEU A 33 11.81 0.22 -15.11
CA LEU A 33 10.40 0.01 -14.75
C LEU A 33 9.70 -0.98 -15.69
N LYS A 34 9.97 -0.90 -17.00
CA LYS A 34 9.44 -1.87 -17.98
C LYS A 34 9.99 -3.28 -17.77
N ALA A 35 11.30 -3.40 -17.53
CA ALA A 35 11.93 -4.69 -17.26
C ALA A 35 11.36 -5.33 -15.99
N ARG A 36 11.22 -4.55 -14.90
CA ARG A 36 10.68 -5.02 -13.62
C ARG A 36 9.21 -5.45 -13.71
N CYS A 37 8.39 -4.69 -14.45
CA CYS A 37 6.98 -5.05 -14.67
C CYS A 37 6.83 -6.34 -15.48
N LYS A 38 7.74 -6.57 -16.44
CA LYS A 38 7.80 -7.80 -17.24
C LYS A 38 8.27 -9.00 -16.43
N GLU A 39 9.30 -8.81 -15.59
CA GLU A 39 9.84 -9.82 -14.66
C GLU A 39 8.76 -10.32 -13.69
N LEU A 40 7.93 -9.41 -13.16
CA LEU A 40 6.83 -9.74 -12.24
C LEU A 40 5.54 -10.23 -12.94
N HIS A 41 5.54 -10.37 -14.27
CA HIS A 41 4.35 -10.75 -15.06
C HIS A 41 3.13 -9.84 -14.87
N LEU A 42 3.33 -8.54 -14.61
CA LEU A 42 2.25 -7.59 -14.29
C LEU A 42 1.76 -6.74 -15.47
N GLU A 43 2.34 -6.90 -16.66
CA GLU A 43 2.06 -6.01 -17.80
C GLU A 43 0.57 -6.00 -18.20
N GLU A 44 -0.15 -7.12 -18.07
CA GLU A 44 -1.57 -7.14 -18.39
C GLU A 44 -2.41 -6.32 -17.41
N GLU A 45 -2.14 -6.45 -16.11
CA GLU A 45 -2.83 -5.70 -15.06
C GLU A 45 -2.46 -4.21 -15.09
N TYR A 46 -1.19 -3.89 -15.37
CA TYR A 46 -0.76 -2.52 -15.63
C TYR A 46 -1.52 -1.92 -16.82
N MET A 47 -1.66 -2.65 -17.92
CA MET A 47 -2.39 -2.15 -19.10
C MET A 47 -3.88 -1.94 -18.82
N LYS A 48 -4.53 -2.82 -18.05
CA LYS A 48 -5.92 -2.61 -17.58
C LYS A 48 -6.03 -1.35 -16.73
N TYR A 49 -5.11 -1.15 -15.78
CA TYR A 49 -5.09 0.05 -14.94
C TYR A 49 -4.87 1.32 -15.77
N LYS A 50 -3.92 1.29 -16.70
CA LYS A 50 -3.62 2.39 -17.62
C LYS A 50 -4.83 2.78 -18.48
N ILE A 51 -5.57 1.80 -19.02
CA ILE A 51 -6.80 2.05 -19.77
C ILE A 51 -7.84 2.77 -18.90
N ARG A 52 -8.07 2.32 -17.66
CA ARG A 52 -9.02 3.00 -16.76
C ARG A 52 -8.61 4.45 -16.45
N LEU A 53 -7.30 4.69 -16.30
CA LEU A 53 -6.78 6.05 -16.10
C LEU A 53 -7.02 6.94 -17.33
N MET A 54 -6.90 6.38 -18.53
CA MET A 54 -7.16 7.08 -19.79
C MET A 54 -8.65 7.37 -19.98
N ILE A 55 -9.54 6.42 -19.64
CA ILE A 55 -10.99 6.64 -19.61
C ILE A 55 -11.34 7.75 -18.60
N SER A 56 -10.70 7.74 -17.42
CA SER A 56 -10.84 8.81 -16.43
C SER A 56 -10.27 10.16 -16.90
N SER A 57 -9.40 10.19 -17.91
CA SER A 57 -8.94 11.43 -18.54
C SER A 57 -9.96 11.94 -19.55
N LEU A 58 -10.61 11.01 -20.26
CA LEU A 58 -11.71 11.29 -21.17
C LEU A 58 -12.93 11.89 -20.44
N THR A 59 -13.25 11.41 -19.23
CA THR A 59 -14.36 11.96 -18.42
C THR A 59 -14.16 13.42 -18.04
N VAL A 60 -12.90 13.89 -17.95
CA VAL A 60 -12.58 15.31 -17.70
C VAL A 60 -12.52 16.09 -19.02
N PHE A 61 -12.01 15.47 -20.09
CA PHE A 61 -11.84 16.11 -21.39
C PHE A 61 -13.17 16.46 -22.08
N VAL A 62 -14.14 15.54 -22.13
CA VAL A 62 -15.42 15.77 -22.81
C VAL A 62 -16.17 17.01 -22.29
N PRO A 63 -16.41 17.17 -20.97
CA PRO A 63 -17.06 18.39 -20.47
C PRO A 63 -16.19 19.64 -20.67
N MET A 64 -14.86 19.53 -20.54
CA MET A 64 -13.95 20.65 -20.84
C MET A 64 -14.06 21.11 -22.29
N LEU A 65 -14.08 20.17 -23.25
CA LEU A 65 -14.24 20.45 -24.67
C LEU A 65 -15.56 21.16 -24.97
N ILE A 66 -16.66 20.67 -24.39
CA ILE A 66 -17.99 21.30 -24.53
C ILE A 66 -17.97 22.73 -23.99
N ILE A 67 -17.45 22.93 -22.77
CA ILE A 67 -17.37 24.26 -22.15
C ILE A 67 -16.52 25.20 -22.98
N LEU A 68 -15.37 24.73 -23.49
CA LEU A 68 -14.44 25.54 -24.28
C LEU A 68 -15.08 26.02 -25.59
N ILE A 69 -15.68 25.10 -26.36
CA ILE A 69 -16.31 25.42 -27.64
C ILE A 69 -17.52 26.32 -27.42
N VAL A 70 -18.35 26.06 -26.42
CA VAL A 70 -19.50 26.93 -26.09
C VAL A 70 -19.03 28.33 -25.67
N ALA A 71 -18.00 28.43 -24.82
CA ALA A 71 -17.45 29.72 -24.39
C ALA A 71 -16.87 30.52 -25.58
N LEU A 72 -16.13 29.84 -26.46
CA LEU A 72 -15.60 30.44 -27.68
C LEU A 72 -16.73 30.96 -28.59
N GLN A 73 -17.79 30.18 -28.79
CA GLN A 73 -18.95 30.58 -29.58
C GLN A 73 -19.68 31.78 -28.97
N VAL A 74 -19.83 31.83 -27.64
CA VAL A 74 -20.41 32.99 -26.94
C VAL A 74 -19.55 34.24 -27.13
N ILE A 75 -18.22 34.12 -27.07
CA ILE A 75 -17.30 35.23 -27.33
C ILE A 75 -17.44 35.71 -28.77
N ILE A 76 -17.43 34.79 -29.75
CA ILE A 76 -17.58 35.14 -31.16
C ILE A 76 -18.92 35.84 -31.40
N TRP A 77 -20.02 35.34 -30.84
CA TRP A 77 -21.35 35.98 -30.95
C TRP A 77 -21.42 37.36 -30.31
N SER A 78 -20.69 37.58 -29.21
CA SER A 78 -20.76 38.84 -28.45
C SER A 78 -19.94 39.97 -29.08
N PHE A 79 -18.85 39.63 -29.77
CA PHE A 79 -17.85 40.61 -30.23
C PHE A 79 -17.79 40.82 -31.74
N THR A 80 -18.61 40.11 -32.52
CA THR A 80 -18.67 40.29 -33.98
C THR A 80 -19.86 41.16 -34.38
N GLU A 81 -19.63 42.06 -35.34
CA GLU A 81 -20.65 43.03 -35.78
C GLU A 81 -21.64 42.44 -36.81
N TYR A 82 -21.26 41.37 -37.52
CA TYR A 82 -22.03 40.80 -38.63
C TYR A 82 -22.44 39.34 -38.39
N ASN A 83 -23.61 39.14 -37.76
CA ASN A 83 -24.11 37.83 -37.34
C ASN A 83 -24.33 36.81 -38.47
N LYS A 84 -24.54 37.26 -39.71
CA LYS A 84 -24.83 36.37 -40.86
C LYS A 84 -23.68 35.42 -41.20
N TYR A 85 -22.44 35.83 -40.96
CA TYR A 85 -21.25 35.02 -41.25
C TYR A 85 -20.88 34.07 -40.11
N ILE A 86 -21.46 34.24 -38.93
CA ILE A 86 -21.17 33.40 -37.75
C ILE A 86 -21.87 32.05 -37.83
N TYR A 87 -23.07 31.98 -38.44
CA TYR A 87 -23.85 30.74 -38.52
C TYR A 87 -23.07 29.57 -39.14
N ILE A 88 -22.25 29.85 -40.16
CA ILE A 88 -21.43 28.82 -40.80
C ILE A 88 -20.35 28.34 -39.84
N ASN A 89 -19.68 29.24 -39.12
CA ASN A 89 -18.70 28.88 -38.08
C ASN A 89 -19.33 27.99 -37.00
N ALA A 90 -20.50 28.39 -36.49
CA ALA A 90 -21.23 27.62 -35.49
C ALA A 90 -21.63 26.21 -36.01
N ILE A 91 -21.95 26.04 -37.29
CA ILE A 91 -22.26 24.73 -37.88
C ILE A 91 -21.02 23.83 -37.92
N PHE A 92 -19.86 24.34 -38.34
CA PHE A 92 -18.61 23.55 -38.36
C PHE A 92 -18.16 23.17 -36.94
N ASP A 93 -18.20 24.11 -35.99
CA ASP A 93 -17.81 23.87 -34.60
C ASP A 93 -18.79 22.93 -33.87
N LEU A 94 -20.10 23.10 -34.04
CA LEU A 94 -21.10 22.21 -33.45
C LEU A 94 -21.04 20.82 -34.09
N GLY A 95 -20.85 20.74 -35.42
CA GLY A 95 -20.68 19.49 -36.14
C GLY A 95 -19.46 18.71 -35.67
N SER A 96 -18.30 19.37 -35.54
CA SER A 96 -17.08 18.76 -35.03
C SER A 96 -17.24 18.32 -33.57
N LEU A 97 -17.89 19.12 -32.71
CA LEU A 97 -18.18 18.77 -31.32
C LEU A 97 -19.06 17.50 -31.21
N ILE A 98 -20.17 17.43 -31.95
CA ILE A 98 -21.09 16.28 -31.94
C ILE A 98 -20.37 15.03 -32.43
N LEU A 99 -19.59 15.13 -33.51
CA LEU A 99 -18.90 14.00 -34.10
C LEU A 99 -17.77 13.50 -33.18
N VAL A 100 -16.95 14.40 -32.62
CA VAL A 100 -15.87 14.05 -31.67
C VAL A 100 -16.44 13.40 -30.41
N THR A 101 -17.49 13.98 -29.81
CA THR A 101 -18.11 13.41 -28.60
C THR A 101 -18.78 12.06 -28.89
N GLY A 102 -19.43 11.91 -30.05
CA GLY A 102 -20.00 10.65 -30.51
C GLY A 102 -18.95 9.55 -30.68
N LEU A 103 -17.84 9.83 -31.37
CA LEU A 103 -16.74 8.87 -31.56
C LEU A 103 -16.06 8.48 -30.25
N LEU A 104 -15.84 9.45 -29.36
CA LEU A 104 -15.19 9.20 -28.07
C LEU A 104 -16.12 8.49 -27.08
N SER A 105 -17.45 8.55 -27.25
CA SER A 105 -18.40 7.88 -26.35
C SER A 105 -18.22 6.36 -26.27
N ILE A 106 -17.77 5.73 -27.37
CA ILE A 106 -17.46 4.29 -27.45
C ILE A 106 -16.38 3.91 -26.42
N ASN A 107 -15.48 4.84 -26.09
CA ASN A 107 -14.38 4.62 -25.16
C ASN A 107 -14.81 4.59 -23.67
N PHE A 108 -16.09 4.76 -23.34
CA PHE A 108 -16.58 4.56 -21.97
C PHE A 108 -16.96 3.10 -21.66
N PHE A 109 -17.11 2.24 -22.66
CA PHE A 109 -17.47 0.83 -22.47
C PHE A 109 -16.23 -0.04 -22.12
N GLU A 110 -15.85 -0.06 -20.83
CA GLU A 110 -14.63 -0.73 -20.31
C GLU A 110 -14.49 -2.21 -20.77
N GLY A 111 -15.58 -2.97 -20.75
CA GLY A 111 -15.57 -4.39 -21.15
C GLY A 111 -15.27 -4.61 -22.63
N PHE A 112 -15.83 -3.77 -23.51
CA PHE A 112 -15.62 -3.82 -24.95
C PHE A 112 -14.19 -3.42 -25.33
N ILE A 113 -13.69 -2.35 -24.71
CA ILE A 113 -12.35 -1.79 -24.96
C ILE A 113 -11.24 -2.74 -24.53
N ASN A 114 -11.40 -3.39 -23.38
CA ASN A 114 -10.41 -4.36 -22.90
C ASN A 114 -10.25 -5.53 -23.88
N ARG A 115 -11.32 -5.92 -24.59
CA ARG A 115 -11.31 -6.94 -25.64
C ARG A 115 -10.74 -6.40 -26.96
N HIS A 116 -11.10 -5.17 -27.35
CA HIS A 116 -10.69 -4.55 -28.61
C HIS A 116 -9.87 -3.28 -28.40
N ARG A 117 -8.61 -3.43 -27.97
CA ARG A 117 -7.71 -2.31 -27.62
C ARG A 117 -7.42 -1.34 -28.77
N TRP A 118 -7.51 -1.80 -30.03
CA TRP A 118 -7.27 -0.97 -31.21
C TRP A 118 -8.36 0.09 -31.44
N VAL A 119 -9.57 -0.10 -30.90
CA VAL A 119 -10.68 0.85 -31.01
C VAL A 119 -10.34 2.17 -30.33
N LEU A 120 -9.62 2.13 -29.20
CA LEU A 120 -9.16 3.32 -28.49
C LEU A 120 -8.30 4.21 -29.39
N THR A 121 -7.33 3.62 -30.07
CA THR A 121 -6.45 4.35 -30.98
C THR A 121 -7.20 4.84 -32.20
N PHE A 122 -8.07 4.01 -32.79
CA PHE A 122 -8.83 4.34 -33.98
C PHE A 122 -9.83 5.49 -33.79
N THR A 123 -10.62 5.43 -32.71
CA THR A 123 -11.57 6.51 -32.36
C THR A 123 -10.83 7.80 -32.03
N SER A 124 -9.69 7.72 -31.33
CA SER A 124 -8.83 8.87 -31.04
C SER A 124 -8.25 9.51 -32.31
N THR A 125 -7.70 8.70 -33.23
CA THR A 125 -7.14 9.21 -34.49
C THR A 125 -8.21 9.88 -35.35
N LEU A 126 -9.38 9.26 -35.46
CA LEU A 126 -10.50 9.81 -36.23
C LEU A 126 -10.98 11.13 -35.59
N SER A 127 -11.11 11.18 -34.26
CA SER A 127 -11.52 12.41 -33.57
C SER A 127 -10.53 13.57 -33.76
N ALA A 128 -9.22 13.31 -33.78
CA ALA A 128 -8.22 14.34 -34.01
C ALA A 128 -8.31 14.89 -35.44
N TYR A 129 -8.42 14.03 -36.45
CA TYR A 129 -8.54 14.46 -37.85
C TYR A 129 -9.85 15.17 -38.14
N VAL A 130 -10.95 14.85 -37.45
CA VAL A 130 -12.22 15.59 -37.61
C VAL A 130 -12.04 17.05 -37.23
N VAL A 131 -11.35 17.35 -36.13
CA VAL A 131 -11.10 18.74 -35.70
C VAL A 131 -10.16 19.44 -36.70
N VAL A 132 -9.08 18.78 -37.11
CA VAL A 132 -8.10 19.34 -38.06
C VAL A 132 -8.73 19.63 -39.42
N LEU A 133 -9.46 18.66 -39.99
CA LEU A 133 -10.13 18.83 -41.27
C LEU A 133 -11.27 19.86 -41.17
N GLY A 134 -11.95 19.94 -40.02
CA GLY A 134 -12.95 20.97 -39.76
C GLY A 134 -12.35 22.38 -39.77
N ASP A 135 -11.25 22.61 -39.04
CA ASP A 135 -10.54 23.89 -38.99
C ASP A 135 -10.00 24.29 -40.38
N ILE A 136 -9.30 23.37 -41.07
CA ILE A 136 -8.77 23.63 -42.41
C ILE A 136 -9.89 23.88 -43.43
N ALA A 137 -10.97 23.10 -43.41
CA ALA A 137 -12.10 23.27 -44.33
C ALA A 137 -12.81 24.60 -44.11
N PHE A 138 -12.97 25.02 -42.85
CA PHE A 138 -13.52 26.33 -42.50
C PHE A 138 -12.66 27.46 -43.09
N ASN A 139 -11.35 27.45 -42.83
CA ASN A 139 -10.44 28.50 -43.32
C ASN A 139 -10.40 28.53 -44.86
N THR A 140 -10.37 27.36 -45.50
CA THR A 140 -10.37 27.23 -46.98
C THR A 140 -11.67 27.76 -47.61
N TYR A 141 -12.82 27.49 -46.99
CA TYR A 141 -14.12 27.96 -47.49
C TYR A 141 -14.20 29.49 -47.54
N TYR A 142 -13.78 30.17 -46.47
CA TYR A 142 -13.80 31.63 -46.40
C TYR A 142 -12.77 32.29 -47.30
N TYR A 143 -11.63 31.62 -47.52
CA TYR A 143 -10.67 32.11 -48.49
C TYR A 143 -11.25 32.12 -49.91
N TYR A 144 -11.77 30.99 -50.40
CA TYR A 144 -12.28 30.95 -51.77
C TYR A 144 -13.56 31.77 -51.98
N LYS A 145 -14.43 31.86 -50.97
CA LYS A 145 -15.72 32.57 -51.10
C LYS A 145 -15.61 34.08 -50.92
N SER A 146 -14.76 34.53 -50.01
CA SER A 146 -14.68 35.93 -49.58
C SER A 146 -13.31 36.57 -49.77
N ALA A 147 -12.29 35.81 -50.18
CA ALA A 147 -10.89 36.25 -50.26
C ALA A 147 -10.33 36.74 -48.91
N TRP A 148 -10.85 36.20 -47.80
CA TRP A 148 -10.37 36.54 -46.45
C TRP A 148 -9.26 35.55 -46.03
N PRO A 149 -8.04 36.00 -45.74
CA PRO A 149 -7.03 35.16 -45.11
C PRO A 149 -7.36 35.02 -43.62
N LEU A 150 -7.59 33.79 -43.15
CA LEU A 150 -7.84 33.46 -41.74
C LEU A 150 -6.70 32.61 -41.18
N ASN A 151 -6.38 32.79 -39.90
CA ASN A 151 -5.43 31.93 -39.20
C ASN A 151 -6.15 30.78 -38.47
N THR A 152 -5.45 29.67 -38.25
CA THR A 152 -5.99 28.49 -37.55
C THR A 152 -6.19 28.78 -36.06
N LEU A 153 -7.26 28.22 -35.50
CA LEU A 153 -7.64 28.43 -34.09
C LEU A 153 -7.33 27.22 -33.21
N TYR A 154 -7.46 26.00 -33.76
CA TYR A 154 -7.43 24.76 -32.98
C TYR A 154 -6.10 23.99 -33.10
N ASP A 155 -5.12 24.50 -33.81
CA ASP A 155 -3.80 23.89 -34.05
C ASP A 155 -3.11 23.38 -32.75
N VAL A 156 -2.85 24.28 -31.80
CA VAL A 156 -2.23 23.98 -30.49
C VAL A 156 -3.15 23.15 -29.61
N PHE A 157 -4.46 23.44 -29.67
CA PHE A 157 -5.47 22.73 -28.90
C PHE A 157 -5.53 21.24 -29.28
N VAL A 158 -5.48 20.92 -30.58
CA VAL A 158 -5.46 19.53 -31.08
C VAL A 158 -4.19 18.80 -30.66
N LEU A 159 -3.03 19.46 -30.69
CA LEU A 159 -1.79 18.86 -30.17
C LEU A 159 -1.91 18.53 -28.68
N CYS A 160 -2.46 19.45 -27.88
CA CYS A 160 -2.73 19.21 -26.46
C CYS A 160 -3.75 18.09 -26.25
N MET A 161 -4.82 18.04 -27.06
CA MET A 161 -5.82 16.97 -27.07
C MET A 161 -5.17 15.61 -27.30
N ILE A 162 -4.31 15.47 -28.33
CA ILE A 162 -3.62 14.21 -28.67
C ILE A 162 -2.69 13.76 -27.53
N TYR A 163 -1.87 14.66 -27.01
CA TYR A 163 -0.86 14.27 -26.01
C TYR A 163 -1.42 14.13 -24.60
N MET A 164 -2.42 14.92 -24.20
CA MET A 164 -2.81 15.02 -22.79
C MET A 164 -4.10 14.28 -22.44
N PHE A 165 -5.05 14.20 -23.38
CA PHE A 165 -6.40 13.74 -23.10
C PHE A 165 -6.83 12.49 -23.88
N LEU A 166 -6.44 12.37 -25.15
CA LEU A 166 -6.88 11.26 -25.99
C LEU A 166 -6.38 9.90 -25.48
N PRO A 167 -7.25 8.87 -25.48
CA PRO A 167 -6.90 7.57 -24.94
C PRO A 167 -6.08 6.72 -25.94
N ILE A 168 -4.84 7.14 -26.21
CA ILE A 168 -3.86 6.38 -27.01
C ILE A 168 -2.90 5.60 -26.09
N PRO A 169 -2.91 4.24 -26.06
CA PRO A 169 -2.10 3.46 -25.12
C PRO A 169 -0.59 3.51 -25.41
N SER A 170 -0.22 3.60 -26.69
CA SER A 170 1.17 3.65 -27.16
C SER A 170 1.65 5.09 -27.26
N SER A 171 2.76 5.44 -26.57
CA SER A 171 3.36 6.77 -26.67
C SER A 171 3.88 7.07 -28.07
N LYS A 172 4.40 6.07 -28.79
CA LYS A 172 4.88 6.21 -30.17
C LYS A 172 3.73 6.53 -31.13
N ALA A 173 2.58 5.87 -30.97
CA ALA A 173 1.42 6.11 -31.82
C ALA A 173 0.87 7.55 -31.65
N ALA A 174 0.87 8.07 -30.42
CA ALA A 174 0.47 9.45 -30.16
C ALA A 174 1.44 10.46 -30.80
N ALA A 175 2.75 10.20 -30.71
CA ALA A 175 3.76 11.06 -31.32
C ALA A 175 3.65 11.07 -32.85
N LEU A 176 3.46 9.90 -33.48
CA LEU A 176 3.27 9.81 -34.93
C LEU A 176 2.02 10.57 -35.41
N LEU A 177 0.90 10.46 -34.67
CA LEU A 177 -0.32 11.19 -34.98
C LEU A 177 -0.16 12.71 -34.83
N ALA A 178 0.51 13.16 -33.77
CA ALA A 178 0.71 14.60 -33.58
C ALA A 178 1.69 15.21 -34.60
N ILE A 179 2.75 14.48 -34.96
CA ILE A 179 3.67 14.89 -36.02
C ILE A 179 2.93 14.96 -37.37
N SER A 180 2.08 13.98 -37.69
CA SER A 180 1.29 14.03 -38.92
C SER A 180 0.32 15.21 -38.94
N VAL A 181 -0.33 15.52 -37.82
CA VAL A 181 -1.19 16.71 -37.69
C VAL A 181 -0.40 18.02 -37.85
N SER A 182 0.79 18.09 -37.25
CA SER A 182 1.66 19.27 -37.38
C SER A 182 2.09 19.47 -38.84
N LEU A 183 2.47 18.39 -39.52
CA LEU A 183 2.80 18.42 -40.94
C LEU A 183 1.61 18.84 -41.80
N THR A 184 0.38 18.38 -41.50
CA THR A 184 -0.81 18.83 -42.26
C THR A 184 -1.06 20.32 -42.12
N TYR A 185 -0.86 20.91 -40.93
CA TYR A 185 -0.97 22.36 -40.76
C TYR A 185 0.16 23.10 -41.49
N VAL A 186 1.41 22.65 -41.38
CA VAL A 186 2.54 23.27 -42.12
C VAL A 186 2.33 23.20 -43.63
N ILE A 187 1.87 22.06 -44.15
CA ILE A 187 1.55 21.90 -45.59
C ILE A 187 0.42 22.83 -46.00
N TYR A 188 -0.61 22.98 -45.17
CA TYR A 188 -1.70 23.94 -45.41
C TYR A 188 -1.17 25.38 -45.50
N PHE A 189 -0.34 25.81 -44.55
CA PHE A 189 0.27 27.14 -44.57
C PHE A 189 1.18 27.35 -45.80
N ILE A 190 2.00 26.35 -46.16
CA ILE A 190 2.83 26.41 -47.37
C ILE A 190 1.96 26.52 -48.62
N HIS A 191 0.91 25.69 -48.75
CA HIS A 191 0.05 25.68 -49.93
C HIS A 191 -0.69 27.02 -50.12
N PHE A 192 -1.16 27.60 -49.02
CA PHE A 192 -1.90 28.85 -49.02
C PHE A 192 -1.01 30.08 -49.23
N MET A 193 0.19 30.10 -48.63
CA MET A 193 1.15 31.19 -48.78
C MET A 193 1.87 31.16 -50.14
N ALA A 194 2.18 29.96 -50.67
CA ALA A 194 2.93 29.81 -51.92
C ALA A 194 2.11 30.10 -53.20
N PHE A 195 0.78 30.14 -53.13
CA PHE A 195 -0.09 30.37 -54.30
C PHE A 195 -0.60 31.81 -54.45
N ASN A 196 -0.08 32.76 -53.67
CA ASN A 196 -0.45 34.16 -53.82
C ASN A 196 0.36 34.80 -54.97
N GLU A 197 -0.27 34.93 -56.14
CA GLU A 197 0.36 34.95 -57.48
C GLU A 197 1.11 36.24 -57.90
N HIS A 198 1.45 37.19 -57.02
CA HIS A 198 2.11 38.45 -57.44
C HIS A 198 3.25 38.86 -56.50
N ASN A 199 4.47 38.33 -56.72
CA ASN A 199 5.79 38.97 -56.51
C ASN A 199 6.85 38.01 -55.95
N VAL A 200 7.98 37.91 -56.65
CA VAL A 200 9.14 37.05 -56.32
C VAL A 200 9.85 37.46 -55.02
N ALA A 201 9.69 38.72 -54.56
CA ALA A 201 10.19 39.18 -53.26
C ALA A 201 9.49 38.53 -52.05
N LYS A 202 8.26 38.01 -52.24
CA LYS A 202 7.44 37.33 -51.22
C LYS A 202 7.97 35.93 -50.85
N TYR A 203 8.86 35.36 -51.67
CA TYR A 203 9.38 33.99 -51.48
C TYR A 203 10.40 33.83 -50.34
N VAL A 204 11.25 34.83 -50.11
CA VAL A 204 12.27 34.77 -49.03
C VAL A 204 11.59 34.96 -47.67
N HIS A 205 10.70 35.95 -47.55
CA HIS A 205 9.95 36.22 -46.31
C HIS A 205 8.89 35.16 -45.98
N GLY A 206 8.32 34.48 -46.98
CA GLY A 206 7.42 33.34 -46.76
C GLY A 206 8.10 32.16 -46.07
N LEU A 207 9.40 31.93 -46.32
CA LEU A 207 10.17 30.87 -45.68
C LEU A 207 10.43 31.16 -44.19
N ASP A 208 10.68 32.42 -43.83
CA ASP A 208 10.90 32.84 -42.45
C ASP A 208 9.64 32.63 -41.60
N ILE A 209 8.47 33.01 -42.11
CA ILE A 209 7.17 32.80 -41.42
C ILE A 209 6.88 31.30 -41.26
N VAL A 210 7.08 30.50 -42.31
CA VAL A 210 6.90 29.03 -42.23
C VAL A 210 7.89 28.39 -41.25
N SER A 211 9.10 28.94 -41.13
CA SER A 211 10.10 28.46 -40.15
C SER A 211 9.65 28.71 -38.71
N ILE A 212 9.04 29.86 -38.42
CA ILE A 212 8.51 30.20 -37.09
C ILE A 212 7.43 29.20 -36.67
N ASP A 213 6.47 28.91 -37.55
CA ASP A 213 5.40 27.95 -37.27
C ASP A 213 5.95 26.51 -37.13
N PHE A 214 6.95 26.15 -37.94
CA PHE A 214 7.63 24.86 -37.80
C PHE A 214 8.26 24.69 -36.41
N PHE A 215 9.03 25.68 -35.93
CA PHE A 215 9.67 25.61 -34.61
C PHE A 215 8.65 25.72 -33.46
N HIS A 216 7.54 26.41 -33.66
CA HIS A 216 6.42 26.42 -32.73
C HIS A 216 5.82 25.00 -32.56
N TYR A 217 5.48 24.34 -33.66
CA TYR A 217 4.97 22.96 -33.62
C TYR A 217 6.01 21.96 -33.12
N LEU A 218 7.30 22.15 -33.44
CA LEU A 218 8.39 21.36 -32.90
C LEU A 218 8.41 21.44 -31.36
N GLY A 219 8.35 22.66 -30.81
CA GLY A 219 8.30 22.90 -29.36
C GLY A 219 7.10 22.21 -28.69
N PHE A 220 5.91 22.30 -29.26
CA PHE A 220 4.71 21.63 -28.75
C PHE A 220 4.79 20.10 -28.82
N ASN A 221 5.37 19.55 -29.90
CA ASN A 221 5.59 18.10 -30.01
C ASN A 221 6.62 17.62 -28.97
N MET A 222 7.71 18.36 -28.76
CA MET A 222 8.68 18.07 -27.70
C MET A 222 8.01 18.06 -26.32
N MET A 223 7.19 19.07 -26.02
CA MET A 223 6.44 19.16 -24.76
C MET A 223 5.47 17.99 -24.60
N GLY A 224 4.71 17.65 -25.64
CA GLY A 224 3.73 16.57 -25.63
C GLY A 224 4.35 15.17 -25.46
N ILE A 225 5.48 14.89 -26.13
CA ILE A 225 6.23 13.65 -25.98
C ILE A 225 6.77 13.53 -24.55
N PHE A 226 7.36 14.60 -24.03
CA PHE A 226 7.83 14.66 -22.65
C PHE A 226 6.69 14.36 -21.66
N PHE A 227 5.54 15.02 -21.84
CA PHE A 227 4.37 14.80 -20.98
C PHE A 227 3.92 13.33 -20.97
N ARG A 228 3.85 12.68 -22.14
CA ARG A 228 3.50 11.26 -22.26
C ARG A 228 4.52 10.34 -21.59
N ILE A 229 5.82 10.62 -21.75
CA ILE A 229 6.90 9.83 -21.12
C ILE A 229 6.87 9.99 -19.61
N MET A 230 6.72 11.22 -19.12
CA MET A 230 6.61 11.53 -17.69
C MET A 230 5.43 10.80 -17.07
N ASN A 231 4.24 10.90 -17.67
CA ASN A 231 3.04 10.25 -17.17
C ASN A 231 3.16 8.71 -17.17
N ASP A 232 3.68 8.08 -18.23
CA ASP A 232 3.89 6.62 -18.26
C ASP A 232 4.90 6.16 -17.20
N THR A 233 5.98 6.91 -16.99
CA THR A 233 7.01 6.62 -15.97
C THR A 233 6.41 6.72 -14.56
N MET A 234 5.67 7.80 -14.29
CA MET A 234 5.05 8.03 -13.00
C MET A 234 3.97 6.99 -12.68
N VAL A 235 3.09 6.68 -13.62
CA VAL A 235 2.01 5.70 -13.44
C VAL A 235 2.61 4.31 -13.23
N ARG A 236 3.64 3.92 -13.99
CA ARG A 236 4.28 2.60 -13.84
C ARG A 236 5.06 2.47 -12.53
N SER A 237 5.80 3.50 -12.11
CA SER A 237 6.46 3.52 -10.80
C SER A 237 5.43 3.41 -9.68
N SER A 238 4.38 4.23 -9.69
CA SER A 238 3.33 4.18 -8.68
C SER A 238 2.60 2.83 -8.64
N PHE A 239 2.43 2.17 -9.80
CA PHE A 239 1.82 0.85 -9.87
C PHE A 239 2.73 -0.23 -9.24
N LEU A 240 4.04 -0.20 -9.51
CA LEU A 240 5.00 -1.14 -8.95
C LEU A 240 5.17 -0.96 -7.43
N ASP A 241 5.26 0.28 -6.95
CA ASP A 241 5.29 0.58 -5.52
C ASP A 241 4.05 0.01 -4.85
N ARG A 242 2.87 0.27 -5.43
CA ARG A 242 1.60 -0.22 -4.87
C ARG A 242 1.48 -1.74 -4.96
N TYR A 243 2.02 -2.39 -5.99
CA TYR A 243 2.12 -3.84 -6.06
C TYR A 243 2.89 -4.39 -4.87
N GLN A 244 4.11 -3.88 -4.62
CA GLN A 244 4.94 -4.30 -3.50
C GLN A 244 4.18 -4.15 -2.17
N PHE A 245 3.55 -3.00 -1.95
CA PHE A 245 2.78 -2.75 -0.73
C PHE A 245 1.53 -3.63 -0.59
N ILE A 246 0.78 -3.90 -1.68
CA ILE A 246 -0.40 -4.78 -1.63
C ILE A 246 0.04 -6.20 -1.29
N THR A 247 1.11 -6.69 -1.93
CA THR A 247 1.66 -8.01 -1.65
C THR A 247 2.09 -8.13 -0.19
N GLU A 248 2.79 -7.12 0.34
CA GLU A 248 3.14 -7.06 1.76
C GLU A 248 1.90 -7.01 2.66
N GLU A 249 0.86 -6.23 2.32
CA GLU A 249 -0.36 -6.14 3.12
C GLU A 249 -1.11 -7.48 3.17
N ILE A 250 -1.26 -8.16 2.04
CA ILE A 250 -1.92 -9.47 1.97
C ILE A 250 -1.13 -10.49 2.79
N TRP A 251 0.20 -10.53 2.61
CA TRP A 251 1.07 -11.41 3.40
C TRP A 251 0.94 -11.15 4.91
N LEU A 252 0.90 -9.88 5.29
CA LEU A 252 0.77 -9.45 6.68
C LEU A 252 -0.61 -9.79 7.27
N ARG A 253 -1.69 -9.65 6.50
CA ARG A 253 -3.04 -10.07 6.93
C ARG A 253 -3.09 -11.58 7.13
N GLN A 254 -2.49 -12.35 6.21
CA GLN A 254 -2.41 -13.80 6.29
C GLN A 254 -1.65 -14.22 7.57
N ALA A 255 -0.46 -13.64 7.77
CA ALA A 255 0.36 -13.89 8.95
C ALA A 255 -0.41 -13.58 10.24
N ARG A 256 -1.05 -12.40 10.33
CA ARG A 256 -1.86 -12.03 11.51
C ARG A 256 -3.05 -12.97 11.74
N ARG A 257 -3.69 -13.44 10.68
CA ARG A 257 -4.83 -14.38 10.80
C ARG A 257 -4.36 -15.72 11.34
N GLN A 258 -3.24 -16.22 10.82
CA GLN A 258 -2.60 -17.44 11.30
C GLN A 258 -2.20 -17.28 12.77
N GLU A 259 -1.55 -16.18 13.13
CA GLU A 259 -1.17 -15.88 14.52
C GLU A 259 -2.38 -15.75 15.46
N SER A 260 -3.47 -15.11 15.04
CA SER A 260 -4.70 -14.98 15.85
C SER A 260 -5.34 -16.34 16.12
N LEU A 261 -5.40 -17.21 15.11
CA LEU A 261 -5.93 -18.56 15.26
C LEU A 261 -5.10 -19.40 16.24
N LEU A 262 -3.77 -19.24 16.20
CA LEU A 262 -2.87 -19.89 17.16
C LEU A 262 -3.12 -19.38 18.58
N LEU A 263 -3.25 -18.07 18.75
CA LEU A 263 -3.57 -17.48 20.04
C LEU A 263 -4.89 -17.99 20.60
N ASP A 264 -5.95 -17.96 19.79
CA ASP A 264 -7.29 -18.41 20.19
C ASP A 264 -7.31 -19.91 20.52
N SER A 265 -6.36 -20.70 20.01
CA SER A 265 -6.19 -22.13 20.38
C SER A 265 -5.56 -22.35 21.75
N ILE A 266 -4.83 -21.36 22.29
CA ILE A 266 -4.10 -21.47 23.55
C ILE A 266 -4.88 -20.82 24.69
N LEU A 267 -5.48 -19.66 24.45
CA LEU A 267 -6.25 -18.91 25.44
C LEU A 267 -7.62 -18.55 24.87
N PRO A 268 -8.70 -18.67 25.66
CA PRO A 268 -10.02 -18.17 25.25
C PRO A 268 -9.96 -16.67 24.88
N PRO A 269 -10.68 -16.23 23.84
CA PRO A 269 -10.60 -14.86 23.32
C PRO A 269 -11.06 -13.81 24.34
N GLN A 270 -11.92 -14.19 25.29
CA GLN A 270 -12.39 -13.36 26.40
C GLN A 270 -11.24 -12.91 27.31
N ILE A 271 -10.20 -13.74 27.44
CA ILE A 271 -9.03 -13.52 28.30
C ILE A 271 -7.84 -13.01 27.48
N ALA A 272 -7.63 -13.53 26.27
CA ALA A 272 -6.52 -13.15 25.42
C ALA A 272 -6.60 -11.69 24.94
N LYS A 273 -7.79 -11.19 24.58
CA LYS A 273 -7.96 -9.82 24.04
C LYS A 273 -7.59 -8.72 25.05
N PRO A 274 -8.05 -8.75 26.31
CA PRO A 274 -7.60 -7.80 27.34
C PRO A 274 -6.08 -7.80 27.54
N ILE A 275 -5.46 -8.98 27.61
CA ILE A 275 -4.01 -9.13 27.78
C ILE A 275 -3.29 -8.48 26.60
N GLN A 276 -3.67 -8.85 25.38
CA GLN A 276 -3.05 -8.34 24.16
C GLN A 276 -3.17 -6.82 24.06
N LYS A 277 -4.30 -6.24 24.47
CA LYS A 277 -4.50 -4.79 24.49
C LYS A 277 -3.56 -4.12 25.50
N SER A 278 -3.43 -4.67 26.70
CA SER A 278 -2.51 -4.13 27.73
C SER A 278 -1.04 -4.17 27.28
N ILE A 279 -0.62 -5.24 26.59
CA ILE A 279 0.73 -5.37 26.04
C ILE A 279 0.95 -4.34 24.92
N LYS A 280 -0.01 -4.20 24.00
CA LYS A 280 0.07 -3.20 22.92
C LYS A 280 0.20 -1.78 23.46
N GLU A 281 -0.58 -1.44 24.48
CA GLU A 281 -0.50 -0.14 25.14
C GLU A 281 0.86 0.09 25.78
N LYS A 282 1.48 -0.93 26.38
CA LYS A 282 2.85 -0.86 26.91
C LYS A 282 3.90 -0.64 25.80
N ILE A 283 3.80 -1.33 24.67
CA ILE A 283 4.73 -1.18 23.52
C ILE A 283 4.62 0.20 22.87
N MET A 284 3.41 0.77 22.85
CA MET A 284 3.17 2.08 22.23
C MET A 284 3.64 3.26 23.08
N ARG A 285 4.00 3.05 24.36
CA ARG A 285 4.57 4.10 25.21
C ARG A 285 6.02 4.41 24.79
N PRO A 286 6.40 5.68 24.64
CA PRO A 286 7.75 6.06 24.22
C PRO A 286 8.80 5.73 25.31
N ASP A 287 9.97 5.24 24.87
CA ASP A 287 11.11 4.79 25.70
C ASP A 287 11.69 5.85 26.68
N ASN A 288 11.26 7.10 26.64
CA ASN A 288 11.79 8.15 27.53
C ASN A 288 11.45 7.93 29.02
N ASP A 289 10.48 7.07 29.33
CA ASP A 289 10.16 6.69 30.72
C ASP A 289 10.96 5.47 31.22
N PHE A 290 11.76 4.81 30.36
CA PHE A 290 12.50 3.60 30.75
C PHE A 290 13.61 3.88 31.78
N TYR A 291 14.16 5.10 31.79
CA TYR A 291 15.23 5.49 32.74
C TYR A 291 14.71 5.99 34.09
N HIS A 292 13.40 6.18 34.27
CA HIS A 292 12.79 6.50 35.56
C HIS A 292 12.05 5.30 36.20
N LEU A 293 12.11 4.11 35.59
CA LEU A 293 11.40 2.93 36.06
C LEU A 293 12.20 2.09 37.08
N GLY A 294 12.97 2.75 37.95
CA GLY A 294 13.51 2.12 39.16
C GLY A 294 12.47 1.98 40.28
N THR A 295 11.38 2.74 40.25
CA THR A 295 10.48 2.86 41.42
C THR A 295 9.06 3.33 41.05
N SER A 296 8.29 2.56 40.28
CA SER A 296 6.83 2.76 40.22
C SER A 296 6.07 1.45 40.43
N ARG A 297 5.66 1.24 41.68
CA ARG A 297 5.03 0.06 42.30
C ARG A 297 3.55 -0.17 41.91
N LYS A 298 3.11 0.16 40.70
CA LYS A 298 1.75 -0.17 40.25
C LYS A 298 1.74 -0.68 38.81
N ALA A 299 2.50 -1.74 38.54
CA ALA A 299 2.00 -2.72 37.59
C ALA A 299 0.80 -3.38 38.29
N GLU A 300 -0.42 -3.05 37.85
CA GLU A 300 -1.64 -3.71 38.32
C GLU A 300 -1.43 -5.22 38.24
N ASN A 301 -1.44 -5.91 39.40
CA ASN A 301 -1.28 -7.36 39.45
C ASN A 301 -2.39 -7.98 38.59
N PHE A 302 -2.00 -8.55 37.45
CA PHE A 302 -2.94 -9.03 36.45
C PHE A 302 -3.62 -10.29 36.97
N MET A 303 -4.90 -10.15 37.34
CA MET A 303 -5.72 -11.26 37.84
C MET A 303 -7.11 -11.16 37.20
N SER A 304 -7.52 -12.20 36.48
CA SER A 304 -8.86 -12.30 35.91
C SER A 304 -9.47 -13.62 36.36
N ILE A 305 -10.44 -13.56 37.26
CA ILE A 305 -11.19 -14.72 37.76
C ILE A 305 -12.68 -14.52 37.49
N GLN A 306 -13.34 -15.59 37.04
CA GLN A 306 -14.78 -15.72 36.87
C GLN A 306 -15.29 -16.88 37.74
N ILE A 307 -16.49 -16.72 38.29
CA ILE A 307 -17.16 -17.75 39.09
C ILE A 307 -18.15 -18.47 38.16
N HIS A 308 -18.06 -19.79 38.11
CA HIS A 308 -18.96 -20.63 37.33
C HIS A 308 -19.74 -21.54 38.27
N ASN A 309 -21.06 -21.42 38.22
CA ASN A 309 -21.98 -22.28 38.96
C ASN A 309 -22.50 -23.37 38.02
N ASP A 310 -22.87 -24.51 38.59
CA ASP A 310 -23.50 -25.64 37.87
C ASP A 310 -22.69 -26.10 36.65
N VAL A 311 -21.45 -26.49 36.92
CA VAL A 311 -20.53 -27.08 35.94
C VAL A 311 -20.15 -28.49 36.34
N SER A 312 -19.72 -29.31 35.39
CA SER A 312 -19.21 -30.66 35.67
C SER A 312 -17.73 -30.77 35.34
N ILE A 313 -16.94 -31.17 36.32
CA ILE A 313 -15.48 -31.30 36.26
C ILE A 313 -15.17 -32.79 36.08
N LEU A 314 -14.37 -33.11 35.06
CA LEU A 314 -13.90 -34.46 34.78
C LEU A 314 -12.38 -34.52 34.88
N TYR A 315 -11.86 -35.42 35.71
CA TYR A 315 -10.45 -35.82 35.76
C TYR A 315 -10.30 -37.23 35.19
N ALA A 316 -9.31 -37.44 34.34
CA ALA A 316 -9.01 -38.73 33.74
C ALA A 316 -7.50 -38.99 33.77
N ASP A 317 -7.08 -40.11 34.34
CA ASP A 317 -5.66 -40.43 34.53
C ASP A 317 -5.28 -41.79 33.96
N LEU A 318 -4.07 -41.91 33.44
CA LEU A 318 -3.58 -43.13 32.80
C LEU A 318 -3.07 -44.12 33.84
N VAL A 319 -3.57 -45.35 33.74
CA VAL A 319 -3.06 -46.46 34.55
C VAL A 319 -1.77 -46.99 33.91
N ASN A 320 -0.75 -47.28 34.74
CA ASN A 320 0.58 -47.75 34.33
C ASN A 320 1.41 -46.75 33.50
N TYR A 321 1.12 -45.45 33.57
CA TYR A 321 1.88 -44.43 32.85
C TYR A 321 3.38 -44.44 33.18
N THR A 322 3.74 -44.55 34.46
CA THR A 322 5.13 -44.62 34.91
C THR A 322 5.92 -45.73 34.20
N GLN A 323 5.33 -46.92 34.07
CA GLN A 323 5.96 -48.03 33.35
C GLN A 323 6.19 -47.69 31.87
N LEU A 324 5.25 -47.00 31.20
CA LEU A 324 5.41 -46.57 29.81
C LEU A 324 6.55 -45.57 29.63
N THR A 325 6.69 -44.62 30.55
CA THR A 325 7.77 -43.61 30.46
C THR A 325 9.17 -44.22 30.56
N THR A 326 9.31 -45.34 31.26
CA THR A 326 10.61 -46.04 31.42
C THR A 326 10.93 -47.00 30.28
N THR A 327 9.92 -47.48 29.56
CA THR A 327 10.07 -48.55 28.56
C THR A 327 10.08 -48.04 27.13
N LEU A 328 9.44 -46.91 26.85
CA LEU A 328 9.35 -46.34 25.51
C LEU A 328 10.40 -45.23 25.30
N PRO A 329 11.00 -45.13 24.11
CA PRO A 329 11.80 -43.96 23.76
C PRO A 329 10.90 -42.71 23.67
N VAL A 330 11.47 -41.55 23.99
CA VAL A 330 10.75 -40.26 24.11
C VAL A 330 9.90 -39.96 22.87
N GLU A 331 10.44 -40.18 21.66
CA GLU A 331 9.70 -39.99 20.41
C GLU A 331 8.42 -40.83 20.34
N LYS A 332 8.51 -42.13 20.65
CA LYS A 332 7.36 -43.04 20.60
C LYS A 332 6.37 -42.70 21.70
N LEU A 333 6.84 -42.35 22.89
CA LEU A 333 6.00 -41.93 24.00
C LEU A 333 5.18 -40.69 23.62
N VAL A 334 5.83 -39.64 23.10
CA VAL A 334 5.15 -38.41 22.67
C VAL A 334 4.18 -38.68 21.52
N LYS A 335 4.53 -39.54 20.56
CA LYS A 335 3.60 -39.95 19.47
C LYS A 335 2.36 -40.67 20.00
N VAL A 336 2.51 -41.59 20.95
CA VAL A 336 1.37 -42.33 21.55
C VAL A 336 0.49 -41.39 22.37
N LEU A 337 1.09 -40.53 23.20
CA LEU A 337 0.33 -39.54 23.98
C LEU A 337 -0.37 -38.53 23.08
N HIS A 338 0.28 -38.06 22.03
CA HIS A 338 -0.32 -37.13 21.08
C HIS A 338 -1.53 -37.74 20.36
N ASP A 339 -1.42 -38.99 19.87
CA ASP A 339 -2.52 -39.73 19.24
C ASP A 339 -3.70 -39.88 20.22
N LEU A 340 -3.42 -40.28 21.46
CA LEU A 340 -4.45 -40.44 22.49
C LEU A 340 -5.14 -39.12 22.84
N TYR A 341 -4.37 -38.07 23.14
CA TYR A 341 -4.92 -36.77 23.51
C TYR A 341 -5.62 -36.08 22.34
N ALA A 342 -5.20 -36.31 21.09
CA ALA A 342 -5.93 -35.83 19.93
C ALA A 342 -7.33 -36.47 19.83
N ARG A 343 -7.46 -37.77 20.08
CA ARG A 343 -8.77 -38.45 20.15
C ARG A 343 -9.64 -37.89 21.26
N PHE A 344 -9.06 -37.65 22.44
CA PHE A 344 -9.78 -37.03 23.56
C PHE A 344 -10.23 -35.61 23.27
N ASP A 345 -9.39 -34.80 22.63
CA ASP A 345 -9.74 -33.44 22.24
C ASP A 345 -10.87 -33.43 21.22
N LEU A 346 -10.85 -34.34 20.24
CA LEU A 346 -11.96 -34.50 19.28
C LEU A 346 -13.26 -34.90 19.98
N ALA A 347 -13.20 -35.84 20.93
CA ALA A 347 -14.36 -36.22 21.74
C ALA A 347 -14.85 -35.08 22.64
N ALA A 348 -13.93 -34.31 23.25
CA ALA A 348 -14.29 -33.17 24.08
C ALA A 348 -15.05 -32.12 23.26
N VAL A 349 -14.64 -31.86 22.01
CA VAL A 349 -15.36 -30.97 21.10
C VAL A 349 -16.75 -31.52 20.75
N SER A 350 -16.89 -32.83 20.47
CA SER A 350 -18.20 -33.41 20.13
C SER A 350 -19.20 -33.35 21.29
N PHE A 351 -18.72 -33.53 22.52
CA PHE A 351 -19.53 -33.42 23.75
C PHE A 351 -19.57 -32.00 24.34
N LYS A 352 -19.09 -30.97 23.62
CA LYS A 352 -19.05 -29.56 24.08
C LYS A 352 -18.38 -29.37 25.46
N VAL A 353 -17.40 -30.20 25.77
CA VAL A 353 -16.62 -30.13 27.01
C VAL A 353 -15.31 -29.37 26.75
N GLN A 354 -14.96 -28.44 27.63
CA GLN A 354 -13.75 -27.63 27.46
C GLN A 354 -12.57 -28.24 28.20
N ARG A 355 -11.50 -28.58 27.48
CA ARG A 355 -10.21 -28.97 28.08
C ARG A 355 -9.58 -27.77 28.81
N ILE A 356 -9.06 -28.01 30.03
CA ILE A 356 -8.34 -26.98 30.80
C ILE A 356 -6.83 -27.11 30.58
N LYS A 357 -6.21 -28.19 31.07
CA LYS A 357 -4.78 -28.48 30.87
C LYS A 357 -4.48 -29.96 31.09
N PHE A 358 -3.26 -30.37 30.77
CA PHE A 358 -2.72 -31.66 31.15
C PHE A 358 -1.89 -31.52 32.44
N LEU A 359 -2.04 -32.46 33.36
CA LEU A 359 -1.26 -32.58 34.59
C LEU A 359 -0.40 -33.84 34.51
N GLY A 360 0.63 -33.81 33.68
CA GLY A 360 1.40 -35.02 33.39
C GLY A 360 0.60 -35.94 32.49
N ASP A 361 0.28 -37.13 32.99
CA ASP A 361 -0.62 -38.14 32.42
C ASP A 361 -2.10 -37.82 32.56
N CYS A 362 -2.46 -37.00 33.55
CA CYS A 362 -3.84 -36.65 33.81
C CYS A 362 -4.39 -35.63 32.80
N TYR A 363 -5.51 -35.98 32.16
CA TYR A 363 -6.36 -35.13 31.34
C TYR A 363 -7.54 -34.64 32.17
N TYR A 364 -7.78 -33.33 32.24
CA TYR A 364 -9.00 -32.86 32.89
C TYR A 364 -9.66 -31.69 32.16
N CYS A 365 -10.98 -31.67 32.26
CA CYS A 365 -11.86 -30.83 31.46
C CYS A 365 -13.13 -30.46 32.24
N VAL A 366 -13.84 -29.45 31.75
CA VAL A 366 -15.04 -28.92 32.39
C VAL A 366 -16.14 -28.73 31.35
N ALA A 367 -17.32 -29.26 31.64
CA ALA A 367 -18.54 -29.02 30.89
C ALA A 367 -19.32 -27.83 31.49
N GLY A 368 -19.90 -26.99 30.62
CA GLY A 368 -20.65 -25.79 31.04
C GLY A 368 -19.79 -24.55 31.34
N LEU A 369 -18.48 -24.58 31.04
CA LEU A 369 -17.56 -23.48 31.37
C LEU A 369 -17.67 -22.29 30.40
N GLY A 370 -17.73 -22.55 29.09
CA GLY A 370 -17.80 -21.51 28.07
C GLY A 370 -19.19 -20.91 27.92
N GLU A 371 -20.19 -21.77 27.73
CA GLU A 371 -21.61 -21.44 27.74
C GLU A 371 -22.29 -22.32 28.79
N ALA A 372 -23.23 -21.75 29.56
CA ALA A 372 -23.99 -22.51 30.54
C ALA A 372 -24.84 -23.55 29.82
N ASP A 373 -24.68 -24.81 30.20
CA ASP A 373 -25.36 -25.96 29.57
C ASP A 373 -26.08 -26.75 30.66
N PRO A 374 -27.42 -26.89 30.63
CA PRO A 374 -28.16 -27.66 31.62
C PRO A 374 -27.78 -29.16 31.61
N ASP A 375 -27.29 -29.67 30.48
CA ASP A 375 -26.90 -31.08 30.32
C ASP A 375 -25.39 -31.31 30.60
N HIS A 376 -24.73 -30.36 31.26
CA HIS A 376 -23.29 -30.40 31.56
C HIS A 376 -22.83 -31.70 32.24
N ALA A 377 -23.62 -32.29 33.13
CA ALA A 377 -23.34 -33.58 33.77
C ALA A 377 -23.36 -34.75 32.78
N THR A 378 -24.39 -34.83 31.94
CA THR A 378 -24.55 -35.85 30.90
C THR A 378 -23.40 -35.77 29.89
N MET A 379 -23.03 -34.56 29.46
CA MET A 379 -21.92 -34.33 28.54
C MET A 379 -20.58 -34.80 29.11
N ALA A 380 -20.28 -34.44 30.38
CA ALA A 380 -19.03 -34.86 31.03
C ALA A 380 -18.95 -36.38 31.20
N VAL A 381 -20.03 -37.03 31.64
CA VAL A 381 -20.05 -38.50 31.81
C VAL A 381 -19.96 -39.23 30.48
N SER A 382 -20.63 -38.73 29.44
CA SER A 382 -20.56 -39.28 28.08
C SER A 382 -19.15 -39.17 27.49
N LEU A 383 -18.47 -38.05 27.72
CA LEU A 383 -17.05 -37.91 27.37
C LEU A 383 -16.18 -38.94 28.10
N GLY A 384 -16.38 -39.13 29.41
CA GLY A 384 -15.63 -40.13 30.19
C GLY A 384 -15.82 -41.55 29.65
N ILE A 385 -17.05 -41.93 29.31
CA ILE A 385 -17.35 -43.21 28.67
C ILE A 385 -16.63 -43.34 27.32
N SER A 386 -16.66 -42.29 26.50
CA SER A 386 -15.97 -42.26 25.22
C SER A 386 -14.44 -42.37 25.38
N MET A 387 -13.85 -41.73 26.39
CA MET A 387 -12.42 -41.86 26.70
C MET A 387 -12.04 -43.30 27.06
N ILE A 388 -12.89 -44.00 27.83
CA ILE A 388 -12.68 -45.43 28.18
C ILE A 388 -12.76 -46.32 26.93
N ALA A 389 -13.66 -46.04 26.00
CA ALA A 389 -13.73 -46.77 24.73
C ALA A 389 -12.48 -46.53 23.87
N ASN A 390 -12.07 -45.26 23.71
CA ASN A 390 -10.89 -44.86 22.94
C ASN A 390 -9.58 -45.47 23.50
N ILE A 391 -9.37 -45.43 24.81
CA ILE A 391 -8.15 -46.00 25.42
C ILE A 391 -8.10 -47.52 25.23
N LYS A 392 -9.24 -48.21 25.29
CA LYS A 392 -9.33 -49.67 25.06
C LYS A 392 -8.95 -50.02 23.62
N GLU A 393 -9.41 -49.24 22.65
CA GLU A 393 -9.04 -49.40 21.24
C GLU A 393 -7.54 -49.16 21.02
N VAL A 394 -6.99 -48.07 21.55
CA VAL A 394 -5.56 -47.73 21.43
C VAL A 394 -4.68 -48.78 22.12
N SER A 395 -5.10 -49.27 23.31
CA SER A 395 -4.45 -50.36 24.04
C SER A 395 -4.29 -51.61 23.17
N VAL A 396 -5.38 -52.02 22.51
CA VAL A 396 -5.38 -53.19 21.61
C VAL A 396 -4.53 -52.94 20.36
N ASN A 397 -4.75 -51.82 19.67
CA ASN A 397 -4.08 -51.50 18.40
C ASN A 397 -2.56 -51.33 18.55
N ARG A 398 -2.10 -50.74 19.67
CA ARG A 398 -0.67 -50.50 19.93
C ARG A 398 -0.03 -51.63 20.75
N SER A 399 -0.80 -52.65 21.16
CA SER A 399 -0.35 -53.73 22.05
C SER A 399 0.26 -53.20 23.36
N LEU A 400 -0.36 -52.17 23.95
CA LEU A 400 0.05 -51.55 25.21
C LEU A 400 -0.95 -51.90 26.31
N ASN A 401 -0.49 -52.24 27.51
CA ASN A 401 -1.35 -52.49 28.67
C ASN A 401 -1.69 -51.17 29.40
N ILE A 402 -2.56 -50.36 28.79
CA ILE A 402 -3.00 -49.06 29.28
C ILE A 402 -4.49 -49.06 29.60
N GLY A 403 -4.83 -48.47 30.74
CA GLY A 403 -6.19 -48.22 31.17
C GLY A 403 -6.36 -46.77 31.62
N MET A 404 -7.57 -46.41 32.03
CA MET A 404 -7.87 -45.07 32.49
C MET A 404 -8.80 -45.11 33.70
N ARG A 405 -8.50 -44.29 34.71
CA ARG A 405 -9.41 -43.95 35.80
C ARG A 405 -10.06 -42.61 35.49
N ILE A 406 -11.35 -42.47 35.76
CA ILE A 406 -12.08 -41.23 35.48
C ILE A 406 -12.94 -40.87 36.68
N GLY A 407 -12.85 -39.62 37.15
CA GLY A 407 -13.65 -39.03 38.20
C GLY A 407 -14.45 -37.83 37.70
N VAL A 408 -15.74 -37.76 38.01
CA VAL A 408 -16.63 -36.65 37.62
C VAL A 408 -17.41 -36.12 38.82
N HIS A 409 -17.38 -34.80 38.99
CA HIS A 409 -18.15 -34.10 40.01
C HIS A 409 -18.82 -32.85 39.43
N SER A 410 -20.06 -32.58 39.86
CA SER A 410 -20.84 -31.42 39.44
C SER A 410 -20.93 -30.42 40.59
N GLY A 411 -20.58 -29.17 40.34
CA GLY A 411 -20.45 -28.17 41.38
C GLY A 411 -20.13 -26.76 40.86
N THR A 412 -19.49 -25.99 41.72
CA THR A 412 -19.09 -24.60 41.51
C THR A 412 -17.56 -24.49 41.47
N LEU A 413 -17.03 -23.62 40.60
CA LEU A 413 -15.60 -23.38 40.52
C LEU A 413 -15.27 -21.93 40.17
N PHE A 414 -14.02 -21.57 40.41
CA PHE A 414 -13.41 -20.32 39.98
C PHE A 414 -12.50 -20.62 38.80
N ALA A 415 -12.67 -19.94 37.67
CA ALA A 415 -11.83 -20.09 36.49
C ALA A 415 -11.14 -18.78 36.16
N GLY A 416 -9.87 -18.82 35.76
CA GLY A 416 -9.12 -17.59 35.56
C GLY A 416 -7.66 -17.75 35.22
N VAL A 417 -6.95 -16.62 35.24
CA VAL A 417 -5.50 -16.55 35.02
C VAL A 417 -4.86 -15.79 36.18
N ILE A 418 -3.76 -16.34 36.70
CA ILE A 418 -2.94 -15.77 37.78
C ILE A 418 -1.46 -15.71 37.36
N GLY A 419 -0.69 -14.82 38.00
CA GLY A 419 0.74 -14.62 37.77
C GLY A 419 1.06 -13.54 36.74
N GLU A 420 2.36 -13.31 36.51
CA GLU A 420 2.88 -12.34 35.52
C GLU A 420 3.63 -13.05 34.37
N ALA A 421 4.16 -14.25 34.59
CA ALA A 421 4.84 -15.09 33.61
C ALA A 421 4.22 -16.50 33.52
N LYS A 422 4.31 -17.16 32.35
CA LYS A 422 3.70 -18.49 32.11
C LYS A 422 2.20 -18.50 32.45
N LEU A 423 1.49 -17.51 31.90
CA LEU A 423 0.06 -17.34 32.13
C LEU A 423 -0.69 -18.56 31.59
N GLN A 424 -1.44 -19.22 32.46
CA GLN A 424 -2.25 -20.37 32.12
C GLN A 424 -3.67 -20.15 32.63
N TYR A 425 -4.64 -20.53 31.79
CA TYR A 425 -6.04 -20.59 32.22
C TYR A 425 -6.23 -21.85 33.08
N ASP A 426 -6.74 -21.66 34.28
CA ASP A 426 -6.86 -22.73 35.27
C ASP A 426 -8.13 -22.59 36.10
N ILE A 427 -8.48 -23.66 36.82
CA ILE A 427 -9.66 -23.74 37.68
C ILE A 427 -9.28 -24.04 39.13
N TRP A 428 -10.05 -23.48 40.06
CA TRP A 428 -9.87 -23.66 41.51
C TRP A 428 -11.21 -23.81 42.19
N GLY A 429 -11.22 -24.51 43.34
CA GLY A 429 -12.40 -24.66 44.17
C GLY A 429 -12.39 -25.97 44.94
N THR A 430 -13.28 -26.08 45.92
CA THR A 430 -13.51 -27.33 46.68
C THR A 430 -13.97 -28.45 45.77
N ASP A 431 -14.86 -28.14 44.83
CA ASP A 431 -15.49 -29.11 43.92
C ASP A 431 -14.49 -29.66 42.90
N VAL A 432 -13.48 -28.86 42.52
CA VAL A 432 -12.33 -29.31 41.71
C VAL A 432 -11.49 -30.34 42.47
N ASN A 433 -11.23 -30.10 43.75
CA ASN A 433 -10.52 -31.06 44.59
C ASN A 433 -11.32 -32.37 44.77
N ILE A 434 -12.64 -32.29 44.93
CA ILE A 434 -13.51 -33.48 45.01
C ILE A 434 -13.40 -34.31 43.73
N ALA A 435 -13.50 -33.69 42.55
CA ALA A 435 -13.35 -34.38 41.26
C ALA A 435 -11.99 -35.10 41.14
N SER A 436 -10.90 -34.42 41.53
CA SER A 436 -9.56 -35.00 41.55
C SER A 436 -9.46 -36.21 42.50
N ARG A 437 -10.14 -36.19 43.65
CA ARG A 437 -10.15 -37.33 44.60
C ARG A 437 -11.00 -38.49 44.11
N LEU A 438 -12.10 -38.21 43.40
CA LEU A 438 -12.91 -39.26 42.75
C LEU A 438 -12.11 -39.99 41.67
N GLU A 439 -11.29 -39.29 40.87
CA GLU A 439 -10.40 -39.97 39.92
C GLU A 439 -9.37 -40.82 40.67
N ALA A 440 -8.66 -40.23 41.63
CA ALA A 440 -7.58 -40.91 42.35
C ALA A 440 -8.05 -42.17 43.12
N THR A 441 -9.30 -42.18 43.58
CA THR A 441 -9.93 -43.33 44.26
C THR A 441 -10.77 -44.21 43.33
N GLY A 442 -10.82 -43.88 42.03
CA GLY A 442 -11.61 -44.57 41.03
C GLY A 442 -11.04 -45.91 40.58
N SER A 443 -11.91 -46.74 39.99
CA SER A 443 -11.55 -48.03 39.42
C SER A 443 -11.35 -47.92 37.90
N PRO A 444 -10.30 -48.53 37.32
CA PRO A 444 -10.07 -48.49 35.88
C PRO A 444 -11.25 -49.07 35.08
N GLY A 445 -11.63 -48.39 33.98
CA GLY A 445 -12.72 -48.84 33.09
C GLY A 445 -14.14 -48.43 33.53
N TYR A 446 -14.26 -47.68 34.62
CA TYR A 446 -15.52 -47.10 35.10
C TYR A 446 -15.41 -45.57 35.21
N VAL A 447 -16.55 -44.88 35.12
CA VAL A 447 -16.62 -43.44 35.43
C VAL A 447 -17.09 -43.29 36.88
N HIS A 448 -16.23 -42.77 37.75
CA HIS A 448 -16.54 -42.55 39.18
C HIS A 448 -17.21 -41.21 39.36
N VAL A 449 -18.47 -41.22 39.79
CA VAL A 449 -19.27 -40.00 39.95
C VAL A 449 -19.65 -39.75 41.41
N SER A 450 -19.79 -38.47 41.76
CA SER A 450 -20.43 -38.05 43.00
C SER A 450 -21.95 -38.25 42.97
N GLY A 451 -22.60 -38.33 44.13
CA GLY A 451 -24.06 -38.37 44.24
C GLY A 451 -24.74 -37.15 43.64
N ARG A 452 -24.12 -35.96 43.72
CA ARG A 452 -24.61 -34.73 43.08
C ARG A 452 -24.60 -34.84 41.55
N THR A 453 -23.56 -35.42 40.97
CA THR A 453 -23.52 -35.69 39.53
C THR A 453 -24.58 -36.73 39.15
N LEU A 454 -24.72 -37.80 39.94
CA LEU A 454 -25.72 -38.83 39.69
C LEU A 454 -27.16 -38.28 39.70
N SER A 455 -27.48 -37.35 40.59
CA SER A 455 -28.81 -36.71 40.62
C SER A 455 -29.12 -35.86 39.39
N SER A 456 -28.09 -35.43 38.66
CA SER A 456 -28.21 -34.68 37.40
C SER A 456 -28.21 -35.58 36.16
N LEU A 457 -28.17 -36.91 36.33
CA LEU A 457 -28.18 -37.89 35.24
C LEU A 457 -29.48 -38.68 35.23
N ASN A 458 -29.82 -39.22 34.06
CA ASN A 458 -30.89 -40.20 33.94
C ASN A 458 -30.38 -41.60 34.36
N ALA A 459 -30.75 -42.05 35.56
CA ALA A 459 -30.28 -43.32 36.11
C ALA A 459 -30.63 -44.56 35.25
N ALA A 460 -31.64 -44.47 34.38
CA ALA A 460 -32.05 -45.57 33.50
C ALA A 460 -31.03 -45.90 32.40
N GLU A 461 -30.12 -44.97 32.08
CA GLU A 461 -29.16 -45.10 30.98
C GLU A 461 -27.84 -45.77 31.40
N TYR A 462 -27.62 -45.95 32.71
CA TYR A 462 -26.33 -46.40 33.26
C TYR A 462 -26.47 -47.59 34.21
N ARG A 463 -25.46 -48.47 34.23
CA ARG A 463 -25.27 -49.44 35.31
C ARG A 463 -24.54 -48.75 36.45
N ILE A 464 -25.19 -48.69 37.61
CA ILE A 464 -24.71 -47.99 38.80
C ILE A 464 -24.21 -49.01 39.81
N TYR A 465 -22.95 -48.88 40.23
CA TYR A 465 -22.33 -49.66 41.30
C TYR A 465 -21.98 -48.74 42.49
N PRO A 466 -21.90 -49.26 43.72
CA PRO A 466 -21.41 -48.48 44.85
C PRO A 466 -19.96 -48.05 44.63
N GLY A 467 -19.60 -46.88 45.15
CA GLY A 467 -18.24 -46.35 45.09
C GLY A 467 -17.20 -47.22 45.81
N THR A 468 -15.93 -46.98 45.52
CA THR A 468 -14.80 -47.78 46.02
C THR A 468 -14.59 -47.63 47.53
N GLU A 469 -14.00 -48.64 48.18
CA GLU A 469 -13.60 -48.55 49.59
C GLU A 469 -12.55 -47.44 49.84
N ALA A 470 -11.70 -47.18 48.84
CA ALA A 470 -10.71 -46.12 48.89
C ALA A 470 -11.37 -44.74 48.99
N ALA A 471 -12.47 -44.51 48.25
CA ALA A 471 -13.23 -43.26 48.33
C ALA A 471 -13.89 -43.06 49.69
N GLN A 472 -14.36 -44.14 50.32
CA GLN A 472 -14.96 -44.06 51.66
C GLN A 472 -13.94 -43.68 52.76
N LYS A 473 -12.66 -44.00 52.55
CA LYS A 473 -11.55 -43.73 53.48
C LYS A 473 -10.82 -42.41 53.19
N ASP A 474 -11.12 -41.74 52.07
CA ASP A 474 -10.42 -40.51 51.68
C ASP A 474 -10.83 -39.33 52.58
N PRO A 475 -9.86 -38.60 53.18
CA PRO A 475 -10.15 -37.54 54.15
C PRO A 475 -10.83 -36.31 53.55
N VAL A 476 -10.69 -36.05 52.25
CA VAL A 476 -11.35 -34.93 51.57
C VAL A 476 -12.81 -35.29 51.28
N LEU A 477 -13.06 -36.52 50.83
CA LEU A 477 -14.41 -37.03 50.60
C LEU A 477 -15.18 -37.26 51.91
N GLN A 478 -14.50 -37.62 53.02
CA GLN A 478 -15.14 -37.73 54.34
C GLN A 478 -15.54 -36.39 54.95
N LYS A 479 -14.77 -35.32 54.71
CA LYS A 479 -15.11 -33.96 55.15
C LYS A 479 -16.39 -33.43 54.49
N HIS A 480 -16.72 -33.95 53.32
CA HIS A 480 -17.94 -33.64 52.57
C HIS A 480 -18.74 -34.94 52.37
N PRO A 481 -19.49 -35.43 53.37
CA PRO A 481 -20.12 -36.75 53.33
C PRO A 481 -21.08 -36.85 52.13
N MET A 482 -20.61 -37.46 51.06
CA MET A 482 -21.33 -37.64 49.80
C MET A 482 -21.25 -39.10 49.39
N SER A 483 -22.38 -39.66 48.95
CA SER A 483 -22.37 -40.96 48.31
C SER A 483 -21.63 -40.87 46.97
N THR A 484 -20.85 -41.89 46.64
CA THR A 484 -20.13 -41.97 45.37
C THR A 484 -20.48 -43.29 44.67
N TYR A 485 -20.41 -43.28 43.34
CA TYR A 485 -20.90 -44.37 42.50
C TYR A 485 -19.97 -44.61 41.32
N LEU A 486 -19.88 -45.85 40.86
CA LEU A 486 -19.19 -46.20 39.62
C LEU A 486 -20.23 -46.44 38.53
N LEU A 487 -20.07 -45.78 37.39
CA LEU A 487 -20.93 -45.93 36.23
C LEU A 487 -20.27 -46.80 35.16
N ALA A 488 -21.04 -47.70 34.58
CA ALA A 488 -20.72 -48.42 33.35
C ALA A 488 -21.91 -48.37 32.37
N VAL A 489 -21.63 -48.49 31.07
CA VAL A 489 -22.67 -48.46 30.04
C VAL A 489 -23.50 -49.75 30.06
N ILE A 490 -24.81 -49.64 29.87
CA ILE A 490 -25.68 -50.78 29.58
C ILE A 490 -25.51 -51.14 28.10
N PRO A 491 -25.10 -52.37 27.72
CA PRO A 491 -25.14 -52.80 26.33
C PRO A 491 -26.61 -53.01 25.92
N SER A 492 -27.29 -51.98 25.43
CA SER A 492 -28.66 -52.04 24.91
C SER A 492 -28.70 -51.72 23.43
N ARG A 493 -29.51 -52.44 22.64
CA ARG A 493 -29.61 -52.35 21.16
C ARG A 493 -29.92 -50.96 20.56
N ASP A 494 -30.36 -49.98 21.36
CA ASP A 494 -30.53 -48.58 20.93
C ASP A 494 -29.26 -47.72 21.14
N SER A 495 -28.15 -48.35 21.54
CA SER A 495 -26.81 -47.75 21.63
C SER A 495 -26.25 -47.32 20.28
N ASP A 496 -26.93 -47.60 19.17
CA ASP A 496 -26.51 -47.16 17.85
C ASP A 496 -26.41 -45.64 17.75
N ASN A 497 -27.09 -44.82 18.57
CA ASN A 497 -26.92 -43.35 18.52
C ASN A 497 -25.69 -42.83 19.30
N ILE A 498 -25.33 -43.42 20.44
CA ILE A 498 -24.12 -43.04 21.19
C ILE A 498 -22.89 -43.70 20.55
N MET A 499 -23.06 -44.91 20.02
CA MET A 499 -22.04 -45.64 19.27
C MET A 499 -21.93 -45.15 17.81
N SER A 500 -22.97 -44.57 17.19
CA SER A 500 -22.83 -43.87 15.88
C SER A 500 -22.10 -42.54 16.00
N VAL A 501 -22.14 -41.87 17.17
CA VAL A 501 -21.25 -40.72 17.43
C VAL A 501 -19.80 -41.19 17.59
N VAL A 502 -19.58 -42.45 18.01
CA VAL A 502 -18.27 -43.10 18.13
C VAL A 502 -17.78 -43.69 16.79
N GLU A 503 -18.67 -44.23 15.95
CA GLU A 503 -18.38 -44.81 14.63
C GLU A 503 -18.40 -43.78 13.49
N GLY A 504 -19.04 -42.62 13.70
CA GLY A 504 -19.11 -41.50 12.76
C GLY A 504 -17.83 -40.66 12.70
N VAL A 505 -16.85 -40.94 13.56
CA VAL A 505 -15.48 -40.44 13.40
C VAL A 505 -14.80 -41.43 12.47
N PRO A 506 -14.55 -41.10 11.18
CA PRO A 506 -13.85 -42.01 10.29
C PRO A 506 -12.51 -42.39 10.93
N ASN A 507 -11.92 -43.52 10.53
CA ASN A 507 -10.47 -43.75 10.62
C ASN A 507 -9.74 -42.54 10.03
N LEU A 508 -9.58 -41.50 10.84
CA LEU A 508 -8.92 -40.28 10.49
C LEU A 508 -7.47 -40.60 10.74
N ASP A 509 -6.82 -41.14 9.70
CA ASP A 509 -5.38 -41.06 9.59
C ASP A 509 -5.02 -39.62 10.00
N LEU A 510 -4.20 -39.47 11.05
CA LEU A 510 -3.85 -38.16 11.60
C LEU A 510 -3.22 -37.25 10.52
N GLN A 511 -2.73 -37.85 9.43
CA GLN A 511 -2.30 -37.17 8.19
C GLN A 511 -3.43 -36.42 7.46
N THR A 512 -4.69 -36.89 7.56
CA THR A 512 -5.85 -36.28 6.91
C THR A 512 -6.45 -35.10 7.67
N VAL A 513 -6.29 -34.99 8.99
CA VAL A 513 -6.65 -33.77 9.75
C VAL A 513 -5.67 -32.62 9.47
N GLY A 514 -4.38 -32.96 9.32
CA GLY A 514 -3.39 -32.04 8.75
C GLY A 514 -3.68 -31.69 7.29
N SER A 515 -4.17 -32.65 6.49
CA SER A 515 -4.55 -32.44 5.09
C SER A 515 -5.82 -31.58 4.89
N ASN A 516 -6.83 -31.75 5.74
CA ASN A 516 -8.06 -30.95 5.71
C ASN A 516 -7.89 -29.55 6.34
N ARG A 517 -6.80 -29.30 7.08
CA ARG A 517 -6.33 -27.93 7.37
C ARG A 517 -5.48 -27.36 6.26
N LYS A 518 -4.70 -28.18 5.52
CA LYS A 518 -4.05 -27.76 4.26
C LYS A 518 -5.07 -27.30 3.21
N SER A 519 -6.32 -27.78 3.25
CA SER A 519 -7.37 -27.33 2.33
C SER A 519 -8.06 -26.00 2.73
N GLN A 520 -7.82 -25.48 3.94
CA GLN A 520 -8.19 -24.10 4.32
C GLN A 520 -7.05 -23.09 4.14
N ILE A 521 -5.84 -23.54 3.79
CA ILE A 521 -4.82 -22.67 3.21
C ILE A 521 -5.31 -22.36 1.79
N LEU A 522 -5.93 -21.19 1.64
CA LEU A 522 -6.40 -20.59 0.39
C LEU A 522 -5.48 -21.00 -0.78
N LYS A 523 -6.06 -21.64 -1.81
CA LYS A 523 -5.35 -22.03 -3.04
C LYS A 523 -4.58 -20.82 -3.60
N PRO A 524 -3.40 -21.00 -4.22
CA PRO A 524 -2.64 -19.90 -4.85
C PRO A 524 -3.50 -19.00 -5.76
N ASP A 525 -4.49 -19.59 -6.42
CA ASP A 525 -5.45 -18.88 -7.28
C ASP A 525 -6.24 -17.81 -6.54
N SER A 526 -6.69 -18.10 -5.31
CA SER A 526 -7.47 -17.15 -4.50
C SER A 526 -6.66 -15.92 -4.01
N LEU A 527 -5.36 -16.09 -3.75
CA LEU A 527 -4.45 -14.97 -3.42
C LEU A 527 -4.25 -14.07 -4.64
N SER A 528 -4.14 -14.69 -5.82
CA SER A 528 -4.01 -13.97 -7.08
C SER A 528 -5.28 -13.20 -7.43
N ASP A 529 -6.45 -13.76 -7.12
CA ASP A 529 -7.75 -13.11 -7.29
C ASP A 529 -7.94 -11.94 -6.31
N GLU A 530 -7.55 -12.10 -5.05
CA GLU A 530 -7.58 -11.00 -4.06
C GLU A 530 -6.65 -9.86 -4.50
N MET A 531 -5.45 -10.16 -5.00
CA MET A 531 -4.55 -9.16 -5.58
C MET A 531 -5.18 -8.43 -6.76
N ARG A 532 -5.82 -9.16 -7.70
CA ARG A 532 -6.52 -8.55 -8.85
C ARG A 532 -7.68 -7.67 -8.39
N GLU A 533 -8.40 -8.07 -7.35
CA GLU A 533 -9.47 -7.27 -6.77
C GLU A 533 -8.93 -5.97 -6.16
N GLU A 534 -7.82 -6.03 -5.42
CA GLU A 534 -7.16 -4.83 -4.88
C GLU A 534 -6.65 -3.90 -5.98
N PHE A 535 -6.14 -4.43 -7.11
CA PHE A 535 -5.82 -3.59 -8.29
C PHE A 535 -7.07 -2.94 -8.89
N ARG A 536 -8.24 -3.59 -8.86
CA ARG A 536 -9.51 -2.97 -9.31
C ARG A 536 -9.97 -1.83 -8.41
N LYS A 537 -9.56 -1.84 -7.14
CA LYS A 537 -9.85 -0.79 -6.15
C LYS A 537 -8.89 0.40 -6.24
N MET A 538 -7.85 0.36 -7.08
CA MET A 538 -6.98 1.52 -7.28
C MET A 538 -7.78 2.73 -7.77
N PRO A 539 -7.54 3.92 -7.19
CA PRO A 539 -8.29 5.12 -7.53
C PRO A 539 -8.00 5.54 -8.97
N VAL A 540 -9.04 6.06 -9.61
CA VAL A 540 -9.02 6.68 -10.93
C VAL A 540 -9.78 8.00 -10.80
N GLY A 541 -9.11 9.11 -11.12
CA GLY A 541 -9.55 10.52 -11.20
C GLY A 541 -10.78 11.01 -10.42
N GLY A 542 -10.64 12.16 -9.75
CA GLY A 542 -11.60 12.70 -8.79
C GLY A 542 -12.87 13.39 -9.35
N LEU A 543 -13.07 13.48 -10.66
CA LEU A 543 -14.31 14.00 -11.26
C LEU A 543 -15.07 12.86 -11.92
N LYS A 544 -16.05 12.30 -11.21
CA LYS A 544 -16.94 11.24 -11.71
C LYS A 544 -18.29 11.86 -12.02
N PHE A 545 -18.54 12.18 -13.28
CA PHE A 545 -19.89 12.45 -13.77
C PHE A 545 -20.62 11.12 -13.89
N GLN A 546 -21.72 10.96 -13.15
CA GLN A 546 -22.55 9.77 -13.20
C GLN A 546 -23.34 9.78 -14.52
N PHE A 547 -22.92 8.97 -15.49
CA PHE A 547 -23.79 8.61 -16.60
C PHE A 547 -24.83 7.57 -16.10
N PRO A 548 -26.11 7.63 -16.53
CA PRO A 548 -27.20 6.78 -16.02
C PRO A 548 -26.96 5.26 -16.13
N TRP A 549 -26.04 4.83 -16.99
CA TRP A 549 -25.83 3.41 -17.32
C TRP A 549 -24.59 2.77 -16.65
N SER A 550 -23.89 3.49 -15.76
CA SER A 550 -22.71 2.97 -15.06
C SER A 550 -23.01 2.70 -13.58
N ARG A 551 -23.31 1.44 -13.24
CA ARG A 551 -23.47 0.98 -11.86
C ARG A 551 -22.15 0.34 -11.39
N ARG A 552 -21.24 1.13 -10.82
CA ARG A 552 -20.00 0.64 -10.19
C ARG A 552 -20.09 0.80 -8.68
N GLU A 553 -19.80 -0.26 -7.92
CA GLU A 553 -19.78 -0.24 -6.46
C GLU A 553 -18.79 0.81 -5.93
N ARG A 554 -19.25 1.64 -4.99
CA ARG A 554 -18.46 2.74 -4.41
C ARG A 554 -17.56 2.23 -3.30
N ASN A 555 -16.26 2.53 -3.40
CA ASN A 555 -15.30 2.29 -2.33
C ASN A 555 -15.33 3.44 -1.31
N VAL A 556 -16.00 3.23 -0.17
CA VAL A 556 -16.15 4.20 0.94
C VAL A 556 -14.80 4.77 1.43
N LYS A 557 -13.71 3.99 1.37
CA LYS A 557 -12.36 4.44 1.76
C LYS A 557 -11.81 5.52 0.83
N ILE A 558 -12.09 5.45 -0.47
CA ILE A 558 -11.57 6.40 -1.47
C ILE A 558 -12.28 7.75 -1.32
N GLU A 559 -13.59 7.76 -1.04
CA GLU A 559 -14.37 8.98 -0.77
C GLU A 559 -13.89 9.74 0.47
N LYS A 560 -13.35 9.04 1.47
CA LYS A 560 -12.76 9.70 2.65
C LYS A 560 -11.48 10.45 2.27
N VAL A 561 -10.64 9.85 1.42
CA VAL A 561 -9.39 10.48 0.94
C VAL A 561 -9.67 11.63 -0.04
N GLU A 562 -10.68 11.50 -0.90
CA GLU A 562 -11.12 12.58 -1.80
C GLU A 562 -11.59 13.82 -1.04
N ARG A 563 -12.26 13.64 0.12
CA ARG A 563 -12.70 14.74 1.00
C ARG A 563 -11.57 15.45 1.73
N ASP A 564 -10.38 14.86 1.80
CA ASP A 564 -9.20 15.46 2.44
C ASP A 564 -8.42 16.41 1.50
N LEU A 565 -8.79 16.47 0.22
CA LEU A 565 -8.18 17.32 -0.80
C LEU A 565 -9.05 18.57 -1.08
N GLY A 566 -8.41 19.71 -1.32
CA GLY A 566 -9.08 20.96 -1.71
C GLY A 566 -9.71 20.89 -3.11
N LEU A 567 -10.86 21.54 -3.30
CA LEU A 567 -11.64 21.46 -4.55
C LEU A 567 -10.91 22.08 -5.76
N TYR A 568 -10.31 23.26 -5.55
CA TYR A 568 -9.67 24.08 -6.58
C TYR A 568 -8.19 23.74 -6.75
N CYS A 569 -7.40 23.89 -5.68
CA CYS A 569 -5.94 23.73 -5.75
C CYS A 569 -5.42 22.32 -5.39
N VAL A 570 -6.30 21.38 -5.05
CA VAL A 570 -5.94 19.99 -4.73
C VAL A 570 -4.82 19.89 -3.65
N ALA A 571 -4.80 20.85 -2.71
CA ALA A 571 -3.91 20.80 -1.55
C ALA A 571 -4.49 19.89 -0.47
N PHE A 572 -3.65 19.16 0.27
CA PHE A 572 -4.11 18.44 1.45
C PHE A 572 -4.60 19.43 2.52
N LYS A 573 -5.73 19.12 3.15
CA LYS A 573 -6.21 19.89 4.32
C LYS A 573 -5.22 19.85 5.49
N ASP A 574 -4.48 18.75 5.63
CA ASP A 574 -3.41 18.60 6.61
C ASP A 574 -2.09 19.18 6.06
N LYS A 575 -1.67 20.32 6.64
CA LYS A 575 -0.45 21.03 6.24
C LYS A 575 0.82 20.20 6.40
N SER A 576 0.87 19.27 7.36
CA SER A 576 2.06 18.44 7.59
C SER A 576 2.28 17.42 6.48
N VAL A 577 1.19 16.86 5.95
CA VAL A 577 1.21 15.90 4.84
C VAL A 577 1.58 16.61 3.53
N GLU A 578 1.03 17.81 3.30
CA GLU A 578 1.41 18.66 2.15
C GLU A 578 2.90 19.01 2.19
N TRP A 579 3.42 19.43 3.36
CA TRP A 579 4.82 19.76 3.53
C TRP A 579 5.74 18.57 3.20
N ASN A 580 5.41 17.39 3.73
CA ASN A 580 6.18 16.17 3.48
C ASN A 580 6.10 15.73 2.01
N TYR A 581 4.96 15.92 1.34
CA TYR A 581 4.80 15.65 -0.10
C TYR A 581 5.70 16.56 -0.95
N LEU A 582 5.72 17.86 -0.66
CA LEU A 582 6.54 18.84 -1.39
C LEU A 582 8.05 18.65 -1.18
N HIS A 583 8.48 18.07 -0.06
CA HIS A 583 9.88 17.77 0.23
C HIS A 583 10.36 16.41 -0.30
N GLN A 584 9.51 15.66 -1.01
CA GLN A 584 9.97 14.45 -1.68
C GLN A 584 10.95 14.77 -2.82
N PRO A 585 12.00 13.95 -3.01
CA PRO A 585 12.92 14.12 -4.13
C PRO A 585 12.22 13.93 -5.47
N ASP A 586 12.61 14.72 -6.47
CA ASP A 586 12.13 14.58 -7.86
C ASP A 586 13.25 14.06 -8.75
N TYR A 587 13.17 12.78 -9.09
CA TYR A 587 14.14 12.11 -9.95
C TYR A 587 13.90 12.36 -11.46
N ILE A 588 12.72 12.88 -11.84
CA ILE A 588 12.37 13.20 -13.23
C ILE A 588 12.86 14.62 -13.59
N PHE A 589 13.15 15.47 -12.61
CA PHE A 589 13.58 16.86 -12.76
C PHE A 589 14.61 17.12 -13.89
N LYS A 590 15.62 16.24 -14.05
CA LYS A 590 16.65 16.35 -15.11
C LYS A 590 16.07 16.35 -16.53
N TYR A 591 14.96 15.65 -16.76
CA TYR A 591 14.28 15.62 -18.05
C TYR A 591 13.43 16.88 -18.26
N SER A 592 12.83 17.43 -17.21
CA SER A 592 12.10 18.70 -17.27
C SER A 592 13.03 19.86 -17.63
N VAL A 593 14.24 19.90 -17.07
CA VAL A 593 15.27 20.89 -17.42
C VAL A 593 15.74 20.71 -18.88
N ALA A 594 15.86 19.47 -19.36
CA ALA A 594 16.20 19.20 -20.77
C ALA A 594 15.10 19.67 -21.75
N LEU A 595 13.83 19.46 -21.39
CA LEU A 595 12.72 20.03 -22.16
C LEU A 595 12.78 21.57 -22.14
N GLY A 596 13.03 22.17 -20.98
CA GLY A 596 13.16 23.62 -20.86
C GLY A 596 14.30 24.19 -21.69
N TRP A 597 15.44 23.50 -21.75
CA TRP A 597 16.51 23.89 -22.67
C TRP A 597 16.06 23.83 -24.13
N GLY A 598 15.40 22.74 -24.55
CA GLY A 598 14.92 22.57 -25.93
C GLY A 598 13.90 23.63 -26.37
N ILE A 599 12.94 23.97 -25.50
CA ILE A 599 11.96 25.05 -25.78
C ILE A 599 12.63 26.41 -25.73
N GLY A 600 13.59 26.64 -24.84
CA GLY A 600 14.41 27.85 -24.84
C GLY A 600 15.13 28.06 -26.18
N CYS A 601 15.70 27.00 -26.77
CA CYS A 601 16.28 27.07 -28.11
C CYS A 601 15.25 27.41 -29.19
N CYS A 602 14.02 26.88 -29.09
CA CYS A 602 12.94 27.24 -30.03
C CYS A 602 12.54 28.72 -29.89
N LEU A 603 12.44 29.24 -28.65
CA LEU A 603 12.11 30.64 -28.39
C LEU A 603 13.20 31.59 -28.90
N ILE A 604 14.48 31.28 -28.65
CA ILE A 604 15.62 32.07 -29.16
C ILE A 604 15.64 32.05 -30.69
N TYR A 605 15.33 30.92 -31.32
CA TYR A 605 15.24 30.84 -32.78
C TYR A 605 14.09 31.71 -33.33
N ILE A 606 12.88 31.59 -32.76
CA ILE A 606 11.72 32.39 -33.18
C ILE A 606 12.02 33.90 -33.00
N GLN A 607 12.67 34.29 -31.89
CA GLN A 607 13.14 35.65 -31.66
C GLN A 607 14.15 36.10 -32.72
N SER A 608 15.15 35.28 -33.02
CA SER A 608 16.25 35.61 -33.92
C SER A 608 15.81 35.74 -35.37
N VAL A 609 14.84 34.96 -35.83
CA VAL A 609 14.30 35.06 -37.21
C VAL A 609 13.47 36.31 -37.39
N ASN A 610 12.74 36.71 -36.35
CA ASN A 610 11.82 37.84 -36.40
C ASN A 610 12.51 39.21 -36.22
N ASN A 611 13.75 39.25 -35.70
CA ASN A 611 14.49 40.50 -35.50
C ASN A 611 15.61 40.65 -36.54
N SER A 612 15.44 41.57 -37.48
CA SER A 612 16.38 41.76 -38.60
C SER A 612 17.45 42.81 -38.33
N ASP A 613 17.16 43.77 -37.44
CA ASP A 613 18.17 44.66 -36.87
C ASP A 613 18.76 44.02 -35.61
N LEU A 614 19.89 43.34 -35.80
CA LEU A 614 20.70 42.77 -34.72
C LEU A 614 21.33 43.90 -33.88
N PHE A 615 20.55 44.54 -33.01
CA PHE A 615 21.12 45.35 -31.94
C PHE A 615 22.03 44.47 -31.08
N TYR A 616 23.28 44.88 -30.88
CA TYR A 616 24.28 44.15 -30.11
C TYR A 616 23.79 43.73 -28.70
N THR A 617 22.88 44.51 -28.11
CA THR A 617 22.27 44.25 -26.80
C THR A 617 21.31 43.06 -26.81
N GLY A 618 20.51 42.88 -27.87
CA GLY A 618 19.55 41.77 -27.98
C GLY A 618 20.24 40.42 -28.12
N VAL A 619 21.23 40.34 -29.01
CA VAL A 619 22.05 39.13 -29.20
C VAL A 619 22.77 38.73 -27.91
N PHE A 620 23.27 39.71 -27.16
CA PHE A 620 23.91 39.44 -25.88
C PHE A 620 22.96 38.79 -24.85
N ILE A 621 21.71 39.26 -24.78
CA ILE A 621 20.70 38.70 -23.87
C ILE A 621 20.31 37.27 -24.29
N ASP A 622 20.12 37.01 -25.58
CA ASP A 622 19.83 35.66 -26.09
C ASP A 622 20.97 34.68 -25.81
N ILE A 623 22.22 35.11 -26.04
CA ILE A 623 23.41 34.32 -25.73
C ILE A 623 23.50 34.07 -24.22
N MET A 624 23.24 35.07 -23.38
CA MET A 624 23.23 34.92 -21.93
C MET A 624 22.15 33.93 -21.47
N ALA A 625 20.93 34.02 -22.01
CA ALA A 625 19.85 33.10 -21.73
C ALA A 625 20.22 31.66 -22.14
N PHE A 626 20.82 31.48 -23.33
CA PHE A 626 21.32 30.18 -23.78
C PHE A 626 22.40 29.61 -22.86
N PHE A 627 23.37 30.43 -22.42
CA PHE A 627 24.41 30.00 -21.48
C PHE A 627 23.85 29.60 -20.12
N VAL A 628 22.87 30.35 -19.58
CA VAL A 628 22.22 29.99 -18.31
C VAL A 628 21.46 28.67 -18.43
N LEU A 629 20.68 28.48 -19.49
CA LEU A 629 19.91 27.25 -19.72
C LEU A 629 20.83 26.04 -19.96
N THR A 630 21.89 26.18 -20.74
CA THR A 630 22.88 25.11 -20.97
C THR A 630 23.65 24.75 -19.70
N PHE A 631 24.01 25.72 -18.87
CA PHE A 631 24.66 25.48 -17.58
C PHE A 631 23.78 24.69 -16.61
N LEU A 632 22.49 25.04 -16.51
CA LEU A 632 21.51 24.29 -15.71
C LEU A 632 21.35 22.85 -16.24
N LEU A 633 21.28 22.67 -17.56
CA LEU A 633 21.22 21.35 -18.20
C LEU A 633 22.45 20.52 -17.85
N PHE A 634 23.64 21.10 -17.95
CA PHE A 634 24.91 20.42 -17.63
C PHE A 634 24.92 19.91 -16.19
N ILE A 635 24.59 20.76 -15.20
CA ILE A 635 24.53 20.36 -13.79
C ILE A 635 23.60 19.15 -13.59
N CYS A 636 22.41 19.19 -14.21
CA CYS A 636 21.39 18.17 -14.03
C CYS A 636 21.70 16.84 -14.74
N TRP A 637 22.40 16.87 -15.88
CA TRP A 637 22.72 15.68 -16.66
C TRP A 637 24.09 15.09 -16.36
N TYR A 638 25.00 15.85 -15.76
CA TYR A 638 26.38 15.42 -15.49
C TYR A 638 26.45 14.06 -14.77
N LYS A 639 25.65 13.86 -13.72
CA LYS A 639 25.59 12.60 -12.96
C LYS A 639 25.21 11.40 -13.85
N LYS A 640 24.23 11.58 -14.74
CA LYS A 640 23.77 10.53 -15.67
C LYS A 640 24.81 10.25 -16.76
N VAL A 641 25.48 11.28 -17.28
CA VAL A 641 26.55 11.13 -18.28
C VAL A 641 27.74 10.36 -17.69
N CYS A 642 28.14 10.67 -16.45
CA CYS A 642 29.18 9.93 -15.74
C CYS A 642 28.82 8.45 -15.53
N TRP A 643 27.55 8.16 -15.24
CA TRP A 643 27.05 6.79 -15.15
C TRP A 643 27.12 6.03 -16.48
N TRP A 644 26.70 6.65 -17.59
CA TRP A 644 26.81 6.05 -18.93
C TRP A 644 28.28 5.73 -19.25
N HIS A 645 29.19 6.67 -18.99
CA HIS A 645 30.60 6.53 -19.34
C HIS A 645 31.34 5.49 -18.50
N SER A 646 31.01 5.34 -17.22
CA SER A 646 31.74 4.42 -16.33
C SER A 646 31.28 2.96 -16.40
N GLY A 647 30.20 2.67 -17.12
CA GLY A 647 29.56 1.35 -17.11
C GLY A 647 29.13 0.95 -15.68
N GLN A 648 28.64 -0.28 -15.51
CA GLN A 648 28.17 -0.82 -14.21
C GLN A 648 29.26 -0.93 -13.11
N ASN A 649 30.46 -0.38 -13.31
CA ASN A 649 31.53 -0.39 -12.32
C ASN A 649 31.29 0.69 -11.25
N GLU A 650 30.56 0.33 -10.20
CA GLU A 650 30.15 1.21 -9.08
C GLU A 650 31.32 1.78 -8.24
N LEU A 651 32.55 1.33 -8.46
CA LEU A 651 33.72 1.61 -7.61
C LEU A 651 34.72 2.64 -8.16
N ARG A 652 34.35 3.47 -9.15
CA ARG A 652 35.25 4.52 -9.66
C ARG A 652 35.17 5.79 -8.80
N SER A 653 36.30 6.20 -8.21
CA SER A 653 36.37 7.42 -7.41
C SER A 653 36.53 8.66 -8.28
N TYR A 654 35.69 9.68 -8.06
CA TYR A 654 35.71 10.93 -8.82
C TYR A 654 36.49 12.05 -8.11
N GLY A 655 37.00 13.00 -8.89
CA GLY A 655 37.69 14.20 -8.40
C GLY A 655 36.76 15.18 -7.66
N LYS A 656 37.35 16.21 -7.04
CA LYS A 656 36.63 17.18 -6.19
C LYS A 656 35.53 17.96 -6.94
N LEU A 657 35.79 18.35 -8.19
CA LEU A 657 34.84 19.10 -9.02
C LEU A 657 33.60 18.27 -9.36
N SER A 658 33.79 17.03 -9.79
CA SER A 658 32.69 16.10 -10.08
C SER A 658 31.82 15.84 -8.85
N CYS A 659 32.43 15.66 -7.67
CA CYS A 659 31.68 15.49 -6.43
C CYS A 659 30.92 16.76 -6.02
N ALA A 660 31.47 17.95 -6.27
CA ALA A 660 30.76 19.20 -6.04
C ALA A 660 29.50 19.29 -6.91
N ILE A 661 29.60 18.90 -8.20
CA ILE A 661 28.46 18.88 -9.13
C ILE A 661 27.42 17.84 -8.71
N PHE A 662 27.84 16.63 -8.31
CA PHE A 662 26.91 15.59 -7.82
C PHE A 662 26.14 16.07 -6.58
N ASN A 663 26.84 16.63 -5.59
CA ASN A 663 26.22 17.17 -4.38
C ASN A 663 25.29 18.35 -4.69
N LEU A 664 25.65 19.21 -5.65
CA LEU A 664 24.81 20.32 -6.06
C LEU A 664 23.50 19.81 -6.68
N PHE A 665 23.59 18.85 -7.60
CA PHE A 665 22.40 18.24 -8.20
C PHE A 665 21.52 17.52 -7.17
N GLU A 666 22.10 16.72 -6.28
CA GLU A 666 21.34 16.04 -5.22
C GLU A 666 20.66 17.03 -4.27
N LYS A 667 21.35 18.12 -3.91
CA LYS A 667 20.73 19.21 -3.14
C LYS A 667 19.57 19.84 -3.89
N ILE A 668 19.70 20.09 -5.20
CA ILE A 668 18.60 20.59 -6.02
C ILE A 668 17.43 19.60 -6.01
N GLN A 669 17.67 18.30 -6.19
CA GLN A 669 16.60 17.30 -6.24
C GLN A 669 15.83 17.15 -4.92
N HIS A 670 16.52 17.22 -3.78
CA HIS A 670 15.93 17.02 -2.45
C HIS A 670 15.37 18.31 -1.83
N SER A 671 15.91 19.48 -2.18
CA SER A 671 15.46 20.75 -1.62
C SER A 671 14.35 21.36 -2.47
N PHE A 672 13.17 21.49 -1.87
CA PHE A 672 12.03 22.18 -2.46
C PHE A 672 12.38 23.60 -2.93
N VAL A 673 13.09 24.38 -2.09
CA VAL A 673 13.44 25.78 -2.38
C VAL A 673 14.37 25.87 -3.60
N LEU A 674 15.38 25.00 -3.70
CA LEU A 674 16.31 25.04 -4.83
C LEU A 674 15.62 24.68 -6.16
N ARG A 675 14.72 23.68 -6.19
CA ARG A 675 13.93 23.39 -7.40
C ARG A 675 13.10 24.58 -7.82
N LEU A 676 12.46 25.24 -6.85
CA LEU A 676 11.68 26.43 -7.12
C LEU A 676 12.54 27.55 -7.70
N THR A 677 13.75 27.78 -7.16
CA THR A 677 14.66 28.79 -7.72
C THR A 677 15.06 28.48 -9.16
N VAL A 678 15.38 27.22 -9.50
CA VAL A 678 15.73 26.83 -10.87
C VAL A 678 14.54 27.03 -11.82
N TYR A 679 13.34 26.68 -11.39
CA TYR A 679 12.11 26.92 -12.14
C TYR A 679 11.87 28.40 -12.42
N MET A 680 12.01 29.26 -11.41
CA MET A 680 11.87 30.71 -11.57
C MET A 680 12.95 31.28 -12.51
N ILE A 681 14.20 30.79 -12.43
CA ILE A 681 15.28 31.20 -13.35
C ILE A 681 14.92 30.88 -14.81
N ILE A 682 14.38 29.68 -15.08
CA ILE A 682 13.99 29.28 -16.44
C ILE A 682 12.87 30.18 -16.98
N ILE A 683 11.84 30.46 -16.18
CA ILE A 683 10.75 31.35 -16.58
C ILE A 683 11.26 32.77 -16.83
N VAL A 684 12.10 33.30 -15.95
CA VAL A 684 12.70 34.64 -16.13
C VAL A 684 13.53 34.71 -17.41
N CYS A 685 14.33 33.68 -17.73
CA CYS A 685 15.07 33.62 -18.99
C CYS A 685 14.13 33.67 -20.21
N TYR A 686 12.99 32.97 -20.19
CA TYR A 686 12.02 33.04 -21.28
C TYR A 686 11.37 34.42 -21.42
N TYR A 687 11.05 35.07 -20.31
CA TYR A 687 10.49 36.42 -20.33
C TYR A 687 11.51 37.47 -20.81
N LEU A 688 12.80 37.28 -20.52
CA LEU A 688 13.85 38.13 -21.08
C LEU A 688 13.88 38.01 -22.60
N VAL A 689 13.84 36.79 -23.15
CA VAL A 689 13.78 36.55 -24.60
C VAL A 689 12.49 37.13 -25.20
N LEU A 690 11.33 36.90 -24.56
CA LEU A 690 10.03 37.42 -25.02
C LEU A 690 10.01 38.96 -25.05
N SER A 691 10.63 39.61 -24.06
CA SER A 691 10.66 41.08 -23.97
C SER A 691 11.51 41.70 -25.08
N LEU A 692 12.51 40.98 -25.61
CA LEU A 692 13.33 41.47 -26.73
C LEU A 692 12.49 41.69 -27.99
N ILE A 693 11.53 40.81 -28.30
CA ILE A 693 10.64 40.95 -29.47
C ILE A 693 9.80 42.23 -29.38
N LEU A 694 9.40 42.65 -28.18
CA LEU A 694 8.61 43.86 -27.98
C LEU A 694 9.49 45.12 -28.10
N MET A 695 10.71 45.06 -27.55
CA MET A 695 11.66 46.18 -27.57
C MET A 695 12.25 46.45 -28.96
N SER A 696 12.29 45.45 -29.84
CA SER A 696 12.78 45.61 -31.22
C SER A 696 11.79 46.34 -32.14
N CYS A 697 10.59 46.70 -31.65
CA CYS A 697 9.57 47.37 -32.46
C CYS A 697 9.36 48.81 -32.01
N GLU A 698 9.64 49.76 -32.91
CA GLU A 698 9.29 51.17 -32.74
C GLU A 698 7.82 51.39 -33.15
N LYS A 699 6.93 51.42 -32.14
CA LYS A 699 5.48 51.52 -32.34
C LYS A 699 5.08 52.73 -33.19
N ASP A 700 5.60 53.90 -32.87
CA ASP A 700 5.20 55.16 -33.52
C ASP A 700 5.60 55.18 -35.00
N GLN A 701 6.77 54.62 -35.32
CA GLN A 701 7.24 54.48 -36.70
C GLN A 701 6.37 53.48 -37.49
N TYR A 702 6.05 52.33 -36.88
CA TYR A 702 5.17 51.34 -37.52
C TYR A 702 3.76 51.89 -37.81
N GLU A 703 3.20 52.69 -36.89
CA GLU A 703 1.90 53.36 -37.08
C GLU A 703 1.94 54.34 -38.25
N LEU A 704 2.98 55.17 -38.33
CA LEU A 704 3.18 56.12 -39.42
C LEU A 704 3.36 55.43 -40.76
N ASP A 705 4.23 54.42 -40.82
CA ASP A 705 4.52 53.68 -42.05
C ASP A 705 3.23 53.01 -42.58
N ILE A 706 2.37 52.43 -41.72
CA ILE A 706 1.07 51.85 -42.14
C ILE A 706 0.14 52.91 -42.73
N ILE A 707 0.11 54.11 -42.16
CA ILE A 707 -0.73 55.20 -42.67
C ILE A 707 -0.20 55.68 -44.02
N GLU A 708 1.12 55.86 -44.14
CA GLU A 708 1.78 56.27 -45.37
C GLU A 708 1.63 55.23 -46.49
N SER A 709 1.77 53.94 -46.19
CA SER A 709 1.59 52.88 -47.20
C SER A 709 0.17 52.84 -47.76
N LYS A 710 -0.85 53.04 -46.91
CA LYS A 710 -2.25 53.18 -47.36
C LYS A 710 -2.51 54.48 -48.12
N LEU A 711 -1.81 55.56 -47.77
CA LEU A 711 -2.00 56.86 -48.41
C LEU A 711 -1.32 56.96 -49.78
N TYR A 712 -0.13 56.36 -49.91
CA TYR A 712 0.74 56.45 -51.09
C TYR A 712 0.81 55.16 -51.92
N ASN A 713 0.10 54.09 -51.52
CA ASN A 713 0.05 52.80 -52.21
C ASN A 713 1.45 52.20 -52.50
N TYR A 714 2.35 52.22 -51.51
CA TYR A 714 3.62 51.49 -51.57
C TYR A 714 3.60 50.30 -50.61
N ASP A 715 4.43 49.29 -50.90
CA ASP A 715 4.59 48.12 -50.04
C ASP A 715 5.47 48.46 -48.84
N MET A 716 4.95 48.25 -47.64
CA MET A 716 5.66 48.43 -46.37
C MET A 716 6.93 47.59 -46.28
N ASP A 717 7.98 48.14 -45.66
CA ASP A 717 9.12 47.32 -45.23
C ASP A 717 8.66 46.35 -44.12
N PRO A 718 8.81 45.02 -44.31
CA PRO A 718 8.31 44.02 -43.36
C PRO A 718 9.12 43.94 -42.06
N PHE A 719 10.21 44.70 -41.93
CA PHE A 719 11.16 44.65 -40.82
C PHE A 719 10.95 45.72 -39.75
N THR A 720 10.00 46.63 -39.92
CA THR A 720 9.76 47.72 -38.97
C THR A 720 9.24 47.22 -37.61
N CYS A 721 8.58 46.05 -37.55
CA CYS A 721 8.05 45.49 -36.31
C CYS A 721 7.87 43.96 -36.36
N PHE A 722 7.67 43.33 -35.20
CA PHE A 722 7.49 41.89 -35.06
C PHE A 722 6.16 41.36 -35.60
N HIS A 723 6.13 40.08 -36.01
CA HIS A 723 4.90 39.40 -36.38
C HIS A 723 4.02 39.06 -35.14
N PRO A 724 2.77 39.56 -35.05
CA PRO A 724 1.92 39.37 -33.86
C PRO A 724 1.65 37.91 -33.50
N TRP A 725 1.45 37.05 -34.50
CA TRP A 725 1.23 35.61 -34.29
C TRP A 725 2.47 34.89 -33.74
N ALA A 726 3.68 35.32 -34.09
CA ALA A 726 4.92 34.79 -33.52
C ALA A 726 4.99 35.03 -32.01
N TYR A 727 4.62 36.24 -31.55
CA TYR A 727 4.54 36.58 -30.13
C TYR A 727 3.52 35.69 -29.39
N THR A 728 2.34 35.46 -29.97
CA THR A 728 1.33 34.57 -29.35
C THR A 728 1.78 33.11 -29.29
N ASN A 729 2.52 32.65 -30.31
CA ASN A 729 3.08 31.32 -30.38
C ASN A 729 4.18 31.10 -29.32
N MET A 730 5.03 32.10 -29.07
CA MET A 730 6.00 32.08 -27.98
C MET A 730 5.31 32.08 -26.62
N MET A 731 4.30 32.93 -26.43
CA MET A 731 3.54 33.00 -25.19
C MET A 731 2.84 31.67 -24.86
N ALA A 732 2.27 30.99 -25.86
CA ALA A 732 1.66 29.68 -25.68
C ALA A 732 2.68 28.60 -25.26
N LEU A 733 3.90 28.62 -25.81
CA LEU A 733 4.98 27.71 -25.40
C LEU A 733 5.45 27.96 -23.96
N ILE A 734 5.61 29.23 -23.58
CA ILE A 734 6.00 29.62 -22.21
C ILE A 734 4.94 29.15 -21.21
N LEU A 735 3.66 29.41 -21.52
CA LEU A 735 2.53 28.99 -20.68
C LEU A 735 2.43 27.46 -20.58
N GLY A 736 2.69 26.73 -21.67
CA GLY A 736 2.78 25.27 -21.61
C GLY A 736 3.88 24.81 -20.66
N MET A 737 5.07 25.43 -20.77
CA MET A 737 6.23 25.08 -19.95
C MET A 737 6.04 25.37 -18.46
N SER A 738 5.37 26.47 -18.09
CA SER A 738 5.14 26.84 -16.69
C SER A 738 4.37 25.78 -15.92
N TYR A 739 3.57 24.93 -16.60
CA TYR A 739 2.82 23.82 -16.00
C TYR A 739 3.54 22.45 -16.03
N THR A 740 4.57 22.25 -16.85
CA THR A 740 5.19 20.92 -17.05
C THR A 740 6.01 20.38 -15.88
N PHE A 741 6.54 21.26 -15.01
CA PHE A 741 7.46 20.86 -13.95
C PHE A 741 6.76 20.07 -12.84
N ALA A 742 7.11 18.81 -12.63
CA ALA A 742 6.56 18.01 -11.53
C ALA A 742 6.95 18.58 -10.14
N ARG A 743 6.13 18.27 -9.12
CA ARG A 743 6.43 18.54 -7.69
C ARG A 743 6.67 20.02 -7.31
N ILE A 744 6.24 20.95 -8.14
CA ILE A 744 6.07 22.37 -7.81
C ILE A 744 4.61 22.60 -7.40
N PRO A 745 4.32 23.46 -6.40
CA PRO A 745 2.97 23.62 -5.88
C PRO A 745 2.01 24.08 -6.98
N PHE A 746 0.89 23.38 -7.14
CA PHE A 746 -0.10 23.70 -8.15
C PHE A 746 -0.63 25.13 -8.05
N ALA A 747 -0.85 25.62 -6.83
CA ALA A 747 -1.28 27.00 -6.58
C ALA A 747 -0.28 28.04 -7.12
N LEU A 748 1.03 27.74 -7.07
CA LEU A 748 2.05 28.65 -7.57
C LEU A 748 2.09 28.66 -9.11
N LYS A 749 2.01 27.49 -9.75
CA LYS A 749 1.95 27.39 -11.22
C LYS A 749 0.74 28.13 -11.78
N THR A 750 -0.41 27.96 -11.13
CA THR A 750 -1.66 28.62 -11.54
C THR A 750 -1.60 30.12 -11.35
N PHE A 751 -1.03 30.59 -10.23
CA PHE A 751 -0.78 32.01 -10.03
C PHE A 751 0.13 32.61 -11.10
N ILE A 752 1.25 31.93 -11.41
CA ILE A 752 2.16 32.33 -12.48
C ILE A 752 1.40 32.34 -13.81
N GLY A 753 0.82 31.22 -14.25
CA GLY A 753 0.09 31.14 -15.53
C GLY A 753 -1.04 32.15 -15.69
N CYS A 754 -1.74 32.54 -14.62
CA CYS A 754 -2.71 33.62 -14.64
C CYS A 754 -2.05 35.00 -14.83
N ILE A 755 -0.94 35.29 -14.13
CA ILE A 755 -0.16 36.52 -14.36
C ILE A 755 0.34 36.57 -15.81
N GLU A 756 0.88 35.46 -16.31
CA GLU A 756 1.38 35.32 -17.66
C GLU A 756 0.28 35.65 -18.70
N ALA A 757 -0.93 35.11 -18.52
CA ALA A 757 -2.07 35.38 -19.41
C ALA A 757 -2.60 36.81 -19.28
N VAL A 758 -2.69 37.37 -18.07
CA VAL A 758 -3.13 38.76 -17.85
C VAL A 758 -2.14 39.75 -18.45
N ALA A 759 -0.83 39.54 -18.24
CA ALA A 759 0.23 40.35 -18.84
C ALA A 759 0.13 40.33 -20.37
N PHE A 760 -0.11 39.15 -20.97
CA PHE A 760 -0.33 39.03 -22.40
C PHE A 760 -1.54 39.85 -22.89
N VAL A 761 -2.69 39.74 -22.23
CA VAL A 761 -3.90 40.49 -22.59
C VAL A 761 -3.68 42.00 -22.45
N LEU A 762 -2.96 42.46 -21.43
CA LEU A 762 -2.63 43.89 -21.27
C LEU A 762 -1.74 44.40 -22.41
N VAL A 763 -0.76 43.61 -22.84
CA VAL A 763 0.11 43.96 -23.98
C VAL A 763 -0.70 44.04 -25.27
N VAL A 764 -1.59 43.08 -25.52
CA VAL A 764 -2.40 43.00 -26.74
C VAL A 764 -3.45 44.10 -26.82
N CYS A 765 -4.20 44.37 -25.74
CA CYS A 765 -5.33 45.30 -25.78
C CYS A 765 -4.97 46.77 -25.50
N PHE A 766 -3.83 47.06 -24.85
CA PHE A 766 -3.48 48.44 -24.48
C PHE A 766 -2.17 48.92 -25.10
N GLN A 767 -1.08 48.14 -24.95
CA GLN A 767 0.24 48.63 -25.36
C GLN A 767 0.43 48.64 -26.88
N TYR A 768 0.10 47.52 -27.54
CA TYR A 768 0.30 47.30 -28.98
C TYR A 768 -1.01 47.04 -29.74
N ALA A 769 -2.13 47.56 -29.24
CA ALA A 769 -3.47 47.38 -29.82
C ALA A 769 -3.50 47.57 -31.35
N PHE A 770 -2.93 48.68 -31.84
CA PHE A 770 -2.90 48.98 -33.27
C PHE A 770 -2.22 47.89 -34.13
N ILE A 771 -1.15 47.28 -33.63
CA ILE A 771 -0.39 46.23 -34.35
C ILE A 771 -1.18 44.92 -34.36
N PHE A 772 -1.80 44.58 -33.22
CA PHE A 772 -2.64 43.39 -33.13
C PHE A 772 -3.93 43.55 -33.93
N GLU A 773 -4.54 44.74 -33.99
CA GLU A 773 -5.74 45.04 -34.78
C GLU A 773 -5.54 44.78 -36.28
N HIS A 774 -4.37 45.13 -36.81
CA HIS A 774 -4.01 44.94 -38.22
C HIS A 774 -3.51 43.51 -38.56
N SER A 775 -3.50 42.60 -37.59
CA SER A 775 -3.08 41.21 -37.81
C SER A 775 -4.21 40.31 -38.30
N VAL A 776 -3.85 39.16 -38.87
CA VAL A 776 -4.82 38.17 -39.38
C VAL A 776 -5.70 37.63 -38.24
N THR A 777 -7.01 37.60 -38.46
CA THR A 777 -8.01 37.11 -37.49
C THR A 777 -8.28 35.60 -37.64
N THR A 778 -8.85 34.95 -36.63
CA THR A 778 -9.28 33.53 -36.72
C THR A 778 -10.72 33.33 -37.19
N SER A 779 -11.56 34.37 -37.09
CA SER A 779 -12.95 34.34 -37.53
C SER A 779 -13.30 35.63 -38.28
N PRO A 780 -14.13 35.58 -39.33
CA PRO A 780 -14.54 36.77 -40.06
C PRO A 780 -15.17 37.83 -39.15
N TYR A 781 -14.77 39.09 -39.31
CA TYR A 781 -15.25 40.25 -38.55
C TYR A 781 -15.05 40.17 -37.03
N LEU A 782 -14.22 39.25 -36.54
CA LEU A 782 -13.78 39.23 -35.14
C LEU A 782 -12.53 40.11 -35.01
N LYS A 783 -12.49 40.99 -34.00
CA LYS A 783 -11.28 41.77 -33.71
C LYS A 783 -10.09 40.83 -33.46
N ALA A 784 -8.97 41.08 -34.14
CA ALA A 784 -7.79 40.22 -34.08
C ALA A 784 -7.22 40.09 -32.65
N GLU A 785 -7.23 41.17 -31.87
CA GLU A 785 -6.86 41.15 -30.44
C GLU A 785 -7.60 40.07 -29.63
N ILE A 786 -8.89 39.89 -29.91
CA ILE A 786 -9.74 38.91 -29.23
C ILE A 786 -9.38 37.49 -29.70
N ALA A 787 -9.06 37.31 -30.99
CA ALA A 787 -8.61 36.03 -31.53
C ALA A 787 -7.31 35.54 -30.86
N HIS A 788 -6.33 36.43 -30.71
CA HIS A 788 -5.07 36.16 -30.00
C HIS A 788 -5.31 35.82 -28.52
N SER A 789 -6.16 36.60 -27.85
CA SER A 789 -6.54 36.38 -26.45
C SER A 789 -7.25 35.04 -26.24
N CYS A 790 -8.14 34.66 -27.16
CA CYS A 790 -8.83 33.37 -27.14
C CYS A 790 -7.83 32.19 -27.19
N ARG A 791 -6.83 32.23 -28.08
CA ARG A 791 -5.81 31.16 -28.18
C ARG A 791 -5.06 30.93 -26.87
N VAL A 792 -4.59 32.01 -26.23
CA VAL A 792 -3.88 31.92 -24.93
C VAL A 792 -4.80 31.47 -23.80
N CYS A 793 -6.05 31.95 -23.77
CA CYS A 793 -7.04 31.51 -22.77
C CYS A 793 -7.38 30.01 -22.92
N MET A 794 -7.53 29.50 -24.14
CA MET A 794 -7.73 28.08 -24.40
C MET A 794 -6.54 27.24 -23.90
N MET A 795 -5.32 27.71 -24.15
CA MET A 795 -4.10 27.07 -23.65
C MET A 795 -4.06 27.05 -22.11
N LEU A 796 -4.39 28.16 -21.44
CA LEU A 796 -4.44 28.24 -19.97
C LEU A 796 -5.46 27.27 -19.37
N ILE A 797 -6.69 27.24 -19.90
CA ILE A 797 -7.76 26.37 -19.42
C ILE A 797 -7.39 24.89 -19.59
N THR A 798 -6.83 24.53 -20.73
CA THR A 798 -6.43 23.14 -21.01
C THR A 798 -5.27 22.68 -20.11
N MET A 799 -4.24 23.50 -19.94
CA MET A 799 -3.13 23.21 -19.02
C MET A 799 -3.60 23.13 -17.57
N TYR A 800 -4.45 24.04 -17.12
CA TYR A 800 -5.04 24.03 -15.77
C TYR A 800 -5.82 22.73 -15.52
N ALA A 801 -6.73 22.38 -16.43
CA ALA A 801 -7.54 21.17 -16.31
C ALA A 801 -6.68 19.92 -16.26
N LYS A 802 -5.63 19.86 -17.10
CA LYS A 802 -4.73 18.72 -17.15
C LYS A 802 -3.88 18.59 -15.90
N GLU A 803 -3.25 19.68 -15.47
CA GLU A 803 -2.37 19.66 -14.32
C GLU A 803 -3.14 19.32 -13.04
N ARG A 804 -4.34 19.87 -12.87
CA ARG A 804 -5.23 19.51 -11.76
C ARG A 804 -5.49 18.00 -11.71
N GLN A 805 -5.74 17.38 -12.87
CA GLN A 805 -5.98 15.94 -12.96
C GLN A 805 -4.73 15.13 -12.59
N THR A 806 -3.57 15.54 -13.10
CA THR A 806 -2.28 14.91 -12.81
C THR A 806 -1.98 14.97 -11.32
N GLU A 807 -2.02 16.16 -10.72
CA GLU A 807 -1.73 16.41 -9.30
C GLU A 807 -2.71 15.70 -8.35
N PHE A 808 -3.97 15.55 -8.74
CA PHE A 808 -4.91 14.72 -7.97
C PHE A 808 -4.45 13.26 -7.90
N ASN A 809 -4.07 12.67 -9.05
CA ASN A 809 -3.63 11.27 -9.09
C ASN A 809 -2.32 11.07 -8.31
N THR A 810 -1.39 12.01 -8.40
CA THR A 810 -0.09 11.95 -7.69
C THR A 810 -0.28 11.98 -6.16
N LYS A 811 -1.10 12.91 -5.66
CA LYS A 811 -1.38 13.08 -4.23
C LYS A 811 -2.21 11.95 -3.66
N MET A 812 -3.19 11.46 -4.40
CA MET A 812 -3.98 10.29 -4.01
C MET A 812 -3.07 9.06 -3.79
N ASN A 813 -2.14 8.81 -4.71
CA ASN A 813 -1.19 7.71 -4.58
C ASN A 813 -0.24 7.90 -3.38
N TYR A 814 0.24 9.12 -3.15
CA TYR A 814 1.06 9.44 -1.98
C TYR A 814 0.33 9.16 -0.65
N LYS A 815 -0.91 9.62 -0.51
CA LYS A 815 -1.72 9.42 0.69
C LYS A 815 -1.99 7.93 0.95
N LEU A 816 -2.29 7.17 -0.09
CA LEU A 816 -2.48 5.73 0.02
C LEU A 816 -1.22 5.01 0.51
N ASN A 817 -0.04 5.39 0.00
CA ASN A 817 1.23 4.82 0.47
C ASN A 817 1.51 5.16 1.95
N LEU A 818 1.18 6.37 2.40
CA LEU A 818 1.29 6.75 3.81
C LEU A 818 0.38 5.91 4.72
N ASP A 819 -0.88 5.71 4.33
CA ASP A 819 -1.82 4.92 5.12
C ASP A 819 -1.39 3.44 5.18
N LEU A 820 -0.77 2.91 4.12
CA LEU A 820 -0.18 1.57 4.10
C LEU A 820 1.02 1.46 5.06
N GLN A 821 1.94 2.41 5.05
CA GLN A 821 3.07 2.43 6.01
C GLN A 821 2.58 2.49 7.46
N LYS A 822 1.50 3.23 7.75
CA LYS A 822 0.86 3.25 9.07
C LYS A 822 0.30 1.87 9.44
N LYS A 823 -0.35 1.17 8.50
CA LYS A 823 -0.81 -0.20 8.73
C LYS A 823 0.35 -1.16 9.00
N GLN A 824 1.44 -1.07 8.24
CA GLN A 824 2.64 -1.90 8.45
C GLN A 824 3.23 -1.67 9.84
N LYS A 825 3.39 -0.41 10.27
CA LYS A 825 3.85 -0.10 11.62
C LYS A 825 2.90 -0.63 12.71
N SER A 826 1.58 -0.49 12.50
CA SER A 826 0.59 -1.07 13.41
C SER A 826 0.66 -2.60 13.47
N ALA A 827 1.08 -3.21 12.36
CA ALA A 827 1.24 -4.63 12.24
C ALA A 827 2.48 -5.16 12.93
N ASP A 828 3.61 -4.48 12.78
CA ASP A 828 4.85 -4.77 13.51
C ASP A 828 4.59 -4.75 15.03
N VAL A 829 3.82 -3.76 15.52
CA VAL A 829 3.43 -3.68 16.94
C VAL A 829 2.54 -4.85 17.36
N THR A 830 1.58 -5.29 16.53
CA THR A 830 0.81 -6.52 16.82
C THR A 830 1.69 -7.75 16.87
N ASN A 831 2.62 -7.93 15.93
CA ASN A 831 3.49 -9.11 15.87
C ASN A 831 4.39 -9.15 17.11
N GLN A 832 4.96 -8.01 17.52
CA GLN A 832 5.71 -7.91 18.77
C GLN A 832 4.85 -8.25 19.99
N SER A 833 3.62 -7.74 20.06
CA SER A 833 2.68 -8.07 21.13
C SER A 833 2.36 -9.57 21.19
N ILE A 834 2.27 -10.24 20.04
CA ILE A 834 1.99 -11.68 19.96
C ILE A 834 3.22 -12.49 20.36
N ILE A 835 4.41 -12.13 19.90
CA ILE A 835 5.67 -12.80 20.30
C ILE A 835 5.88 -12.71 21.82
N ILE A 836 5.65 -11.54 22.41
CA ILE A 836 5.71 -11.36 23.88
C ILE A 836 4.72 -12.29 24.57
N LEU A 837 3.51 -12.39 24.04
CA LEU A 837 2.49 -13.27 24.60
C LEU A 837 2.84 -14.77 24.42
N LEU A 838 3.39 -15.18 23.28
CA LEU A 838 3.85 -16.56 23.04
C LEU A 838 5.00 -16.94 23.97
N ASN A 839 5.99 -16.06 24.18
CA ASN A 839 7.06 -16.26 25.16
C ASN A 839 6.55 -16.32 26.61
N ASN A 840 5.42 -15.67 26.88
CA ASN A 840 4.72 -15.77 28.15
C ASN A 840 3.95 -17.08 28.32
N ILE A 841 3.85 -17.94 27.31
CA ILE A 841 3.14 -19.22 27.38
C ILE A 841 4.15 -20.37 27.22
N LEU A 842 4.93 -20.32 26.14
CA LEU A 842 5.92 -21.33 25.76
C LEU A 842 7.34 -20.89 26.17
N PRO A 843 8.28 -21.81 26.43
CA PRO A 843 9.70 -21.48 26.59
C PRO A 843 10.25 -20.78 25.34
N SER A 844 11.16 -19.82 25.51
CA SER A 844 11.66 -19.00 24.39
C SER A 844 12.31 -19.81 23.27
N HIS A 845 13.06 -20.86 23.61
CA HIS A 845 13.66 -21.76 22.62
C HIS A 845 12.62 -22.57 21.85
N VAL A 846 11.48 -22.90 22.47
CA VAL A 846 10.38 -23.60 21.80
C VAL A 846 9.58 -22.66 20.91
N VAL A 847 9.50 -21.36 21.21
CA VAL A 847 8.74 -20.40 20.40
C VAL A 847 9.30 -20.31 18.98
N GLU A 848 10.62 -20.25 18.81
CA GLU A 848 11.25 -20.18 17.48
C GLU A 848 11.06 -21.49 16.69
N VAL A 849 11.20 -22.63 17.39
CA VAL A 849 10.91 -23.94 16.80
C VAL A 849 9.43 -24.04 16.46
N TYR A 850 8.52 -23.61 17.31
CA TYR A 850 7.07 -23.63 17.09
C TYR A 850 6.68 -22.76 15.89
N LEU A 851 7.19 -21.54 15.80
CA LEU A 851 6.94 -20.64 14.67
C LEU A 851 7.46 -21.21 13.33
N SER A 852 8.52 -22.02 13.35
CA SER A 852 9.10 -22.64 12.14
C SER A 852 8.55 -24.05 11.83
N SER A 853 8.27 -24.87 12.84
CA SER A 853 7.85 -26.28 12.75
C SER A 853 6.35 -26.43 12.47
N ILE A 854 5.51 -25.45 12.85
CA ILE A 854 4.09 -25.44 12.48
C ILE A 854 3.89 -25.45 10.96
N ALA A 855 4.82 -24.86 10.19
CA ALA A 855 4.78 -24.95 8.73
C ALA A 855 4.86 -26.41 8.23
N ARG A 856 5.38 -27.34 9.05
CA ARG A 856 5.64 -28.74 8.71
C ARG A 856 4.77 -29.76 9.46
N HIS A 857 3.96 -29.36 10.45
CA HIS A 857 3.14 -30.25 11.27
C HIS A 857 3.95 -31.34 12.00
N GLU A 858 5.17 -31.02 12.45
CA GLU A 858 6.05 -31.95 13.14
C GLU A 858 5.87 -31.87 14.67
N LEU A 859 5.91 -33.02 15.35
CA LEU A 859 5.88 -33.09 16.81
C LEU A 859 7.23 -32.68 17.39
N TYR A 860 7.22 -31.83 18.42
CA TYR A 860 8.41 -31.47 19.18
C TYR A 860 8.59 -32.43 20.36
N TYR A 861 9.77 -32.99 20.48
CA TYR A 861 10.20 -33.78 21.63
C TYR A 861 11.71 -33.63 21.79
N GLU A 862 12.19 -33.60 23.03
CA GLU A 862 13.61 -33.51 23.34
C GLU A 862 13.97 -34.36 24.55
N ASN A 863 15.19 -34.87 24.57
CA ASN A 863 15.72 -35.67 25.67
C ASN A 863 16.85 -34.93 26.39
N TYR A 864 16.55 -34.40 27.57
CA TYR A 864 17.52 -33.67 28.39
C TYR A 864 18.19 -34.61 29.41
N ARG A 865 19.52 -34.74 29.32
CA ARG A 865 20.30 -35.62 30.22
C ARG A 865 20.57 -35.03 31.60
N MET A 866 20.68 -33.69 31.69
CA MET A 866 21.03 -32.98 32.93
C MET A 866 20.02 -31.87 33.19
N VAL A 867 19.03 -32.15 34.02
CA VAL A 867 17.98 -31.19 34.41
C VAL A 867 17.83 -31.20 35.91
N SER A 868 17.67 -30.02 36.51
CA SER A 868 17.26 -29.88 37.91
C SER A 868 15.84 -29.32 37.95
N VAL A 869 14.97 -29.94 38.74
CA VAL A 869 13.56 -29.55 38.91
C VAL A 869 13.29 -29.23 40.37
N MET A 870 12.57 -28.14 40.63
CA MET A 870 12.19 -27.70 41.96
C MET A 870 10.66 -27.62 42.08
N PHE A 871 10.14 -28.10 43.22
CA PHE A 871 8.77 -27.92 43.64
C PHE A 871 8.75 -27.11 44.95
N ALA A 872 8.00 -26.02 44.97
CA ALA A 872 7.78 -25.22 46.16
C ALA A 872 6.27 -25.13 46.43
N MET A 873 5.81 -25.67 47.56
CA MET A 873 4.38 -25.75 47.90
C MET A 873 4.07 -24.92 49.14
N LEU A 874 2.99 -24.14 49.10
CA LEU A 874 2.46 -23.48 50.30
C LEU A 874 1.69 -24.49 51.16
N THR A 875 2.11 -24.67 52.40
CA THR A 875 1.43 -25.53 53.37
C THR A 875 0.28 -24.76 54.04
N ASN A 876 -0.81 -25.48 54.38
CA ASN A 876 -1.97 -24.92 55.08
C ASN A 876 -2.69 -23.75 54.38
N PHE A 877 -2.60 -23.67 53.05
CA PHE A 877 -3.26 -22.62 52.27
C PHE A 877 -4.67 -23.06 51.83
N GLN A 878 -5.70 -22.24 52.14
CA GLN A 878 -7.08 -22.50 51.72
C GLN A 878 -7.32 -21.95 50.31
N MET A 879 -7.98 -22.73 49.45
CA MET A 879 -8.21 -22.37 48.05
C MET A 879 -9.54 -21.63 47.81
N ASP A 880 -9.72 -20.53 48.52
CA ASP A 880 -10.92 -19.69 48.42
C ASP A 880 -10.64 -18.42 47.62
N LEU A 881 -11.69 -17.75 47.14
CA LEU A 881 -11.58 -16.54 46.31
C LEU A 881 -10.70 -15.42 46.91
N PRO A 882 -10.79 -15.07 48.21
CA PRO A 882 -9.91 -14.05 48.80
C PRO A 882 -8.44 -14.50 48.84
N SER A 883 -8.21 -15.78 49.14
CA SER A 883 -6.89 -16.40 49.20
C SER A 883 -6.25 -16.45 47.82
N LEU A 884 -7.02 -16.66 46.74
CA LEU A 884 -6.49 -16.63 45.37
C LEU A 884 -5.79 -15.31 45.04
N ARG A 885 -6.27 -14.16 45.55
CA ARG A 885 -5.60 -12.87 45.35
C ARG A 885 -4.23 -12.84 46.02
N VAL A 886 -4.13 -13.33 47.25
CA VAL A 886 -2.86 -13.43 47.98
C VAL A 886 -1.90 -14.39 47.26
N LEU A 887 -2.43 -15.51 46.76
CA LEU A 887 -1.66 -16.46 45.97
C LEU A 887 -1.11 -15.81 44.69
N ASN A 888 -1.93 -15.02 43.98
CA ASN A 888 -1.49 -14.27 42.82
C ASN A 888 -0.35 -13.31 43.15
N ASP A 889 -0.45 -12.57 44.26
CA ASP A 889 0.61 -11.65 44.70
C ASP A 889 1.93 -12.37 44.99
N ILE A 890 1.88 -13.53 45.65
CA ILE A 890 3.05 -14.37 45.92
C ILE A 890 3.67 -14.89 44.62
N ILE A 891 2.86 -15.44 43.71
CA ILE A 891 3.34 -15.96 42.43
C ILE A 891 3.96 -14.84 41.59
N THR A 892 3.32 -13.67 41.53
CA THR A 892 3.86 -12.50 40.82
C THR A 892 5.19 -12.05 41.41
N ALA A 893 5.38 -12.12 42.73
CA ALA A 893 6.68 -11.84 43.35
C ALA A 893 7.76 -12.84 42.91
N PHE A 894 7.44 -14.14 42.84
CA PHE A 894 8.35 -15.15 42.30
C PHE A 894 8.65 -14.97 40.81
N ASP A 895 7.65 -14.60 40.00
CA ASP A 895 7.83 -14.33 38.58
C ASP A 895 8.78 -13.13 38.35
N ARG A 896 8.64 -12.06 39.13
CA ARG A 896 9.54 -10.90 39.09
C ARG A 896 10.96 -11.27 39.49
N LEU A 897 11.11 -12.12 40.51
CA LEU A 897 12.40 -12.61 40.94
C LEU A 897 13.08 -13.40 39.81
N LEU A 898 12.37 -14.33 39.17
CA LEU A 898 12.90 -15.05 38.01
C LEU A 898 13.27 -14.11 36.87
N SER A 899 12.44 -13.12 36.56
CA SER A 899 12.75 -12.16 35.50
C SER A 899 13.99 -11.33 35.79
N ALA A 900 14.21 -10.92 37.05
CA ALA A 900 15.40 -10.17 37.46
C ALA A 900 16.67 -11.01 37.33
N TYR A 901 16.59 -12.30 37.65
CA TYR A 901 17.72 -13.22 37.60
C TYR A 901 17.91 -13.93 36.26
N LYS A 902 17.00 -13.75 35.30
CA LYS A 902 17.03 -14.43 33.98
C LYS A 902 18.33 -14.21 33.20
N GLN A 903 19.00 -13.07 33.40
CA GLN A 903 20.28 -12.76 32.76
C GLN A 903 21.47 -13.52 33.36
N TYR A 904 21.36 -13.97 34.62
CA TYR A 904 22.45 -14.59 35.37
C TYR A 904 22.23 -16.09 35.59
N TYR A 905 20.97 -16.50 35.75
CA TYR A 905 20.57 -17.88 36.01
C TYR A 905 19.47 -18.28 35.02
N VAL A 906 19.73 -19.35 34.25
CA VAL A 906 18.79 -19.88 33.26
C VAL A 906 17.77 -20.79 33.96
N VAL A 907 16.92 -20.18 34.78
CA VAL A 907 15.81 -20.86 35.46
C VAL A 907 14.52 -20.55 34.73
N GLU A 908 13.86 -21.58 34.21
CA GLU A 908 12.59 -21.48 33.52
C GLU A 908 11.46 -21.96 34.42
N LYS A 909 10.41 -21.14 34.54
CA LYS A 909 9.15 -21.52 35.19
C LYS A 909 8.44 -22.55 34.31
N ILE A 910 8.06 -23.69 34.88
CA ILE A 910 7.28 -24.71 34.17
C ILE A 910 5.80 -24.36 34.25
N LYS A 911 5.24 -24.35 35.46
CA LYS A 911 3.82 -24.08 35.72
C LYS A 911 3.57 -23.85 37.21
N VAL A 912 2.36 -23.41 37.51
CA VAL A 912 1.80 -23.44 38.86
C VAL A 912 0.67 -24.47 38.87
N VAL A 913 0.61 -25.30 39.91
CA VAL A 913 -0.46 -26.29 40.11
C VAL A 913 -1.03 -26.12 41.51
N GLY A 914 -2.27 -25.63 41.61
CA GLY A 914 -2.86 -25.29 42.90
C GLY A 914 -2.01 -24.26 43.63
N CYS A 915 -1.40 -24.66 44.74
CA CYS A 915 -0.49 -23.85 45.56
C CYS A 915 1.00 -24.23 45.40
N THR A 916 1.33 -25.02 44.38
CA THR A 916 2.69 -25.50 44.11
C THR A 916 3.30 -24.78 42.91
N TYR A 917 4.44 -24.14 43.11
CA TYR A 917 5.26 -23.48 42.09
C TYR A 917 6.33 -24.46 41.56
N MET A 918 6.41 -24.62 40.24
CA MET A 918 7.35 -25.54 39.59
C MET A 918 8.32 -24.76 38.68
N ALA A 919 9.61 -24.99 38.86
CA ALA A 919 10.67 -24.40 38.04
C ALA A 919 11.75 -25.44 37.72
N ALA A 920 12.44 -25.26 36.60
CA ALA A 920 13.55 -26.11 36.20
C ALA A 920 14.71 -25.31 35.59
N CYS A 921 15.89 -25.90 35.64
CA CYS A 921 17.13 -25.38 35.08
C CYS A 921 17.79 -26.46 34.19
N GLY A 922 18.53 -26.03 33.16
CA GLY A 922 19.19 -26.94 32.21
C GLY A 922 18.35 -27.29 30.97
N LEU A 923 17.36 -26.46 30.64
CA LEU A 923 16.46 -26.67 29.48
C LEU A 923 16.88 -25.86 28.23
N ASP A 924 18.03 -25.18 28.25
CA ASP A 924 18.52 -24.37 27.14
C ASP A 924 19.58 -25.13 26.32
N PHE A 925 19.40 -25.14 24.99
CA PHE A 925 20.23 -25.87 24.03
C PHE A 925 21.68 -25.36 23.99
N SER A 926 21.86 -24.05 24.20
CA SER A 926 23.16 -23.37 24.10
C SER A 926 24.18 -23.78 25.15
N LEU A 927 23.74 -24.28 26.30
CA LEU A 927 24.60 -24.78 27.37
C LEU A 927 25.15 -26.18 27.08
N ILE A 928 24.45 -26.98 26.27
CA ILE A 928 24.79 -28.39 26.01
C ILE A 928 25.91 -28.50 24.95
N GLU A 929 25.89 -27.68 23.89
CA GLU A 929 26.99 -27.63 22.91
C GLU A 929 28.33 -27.23 23.57
N ASN A 930 28.29 -26.36 24.60
CA ASN A 930 29.48 -25.95 25.35
C ASN A 930 29.98 -27.01 26.34
N ILE A 931 29.15 -27.99 26.70
CA ILE A 931 29.55 -29.10 27.59
C ILE A 931 30.07 -30.28 26.77
N ASP A 932 29.42 -30.64 25.66
CA ASP A 932 29.87 -31.71 24.76
C ASP A 932 31.22 -31.38 24.09
N SER A 933 31.51 -30.08 23.88
CA SER A 933 32.83 -29.63 23.41
C SER A 933 33.93 -29.70 24.48
N ASN A 934 33.60 -29.57 25.76
CA ASN A 934 34.55 -29.65 26.87
C ASN A 934 34.77 -31.08 27.39
N SER A 935 33.84 -32.02 27.17
CA SER A 935 34.02 -33.43 27.55
C SER A 935 35.01 -34.20 26.68
N ASN A 936 35.41 -33.66 25.53
CA ASN A 936 36.44 -34.26 24.66
C ASN A 936 37.90 -33.92 25.05
N PHE A 937 38.12 -33.18 26.16
CA PHE A 937 39.47 -32.83 26.62
C PHE A 937 40.00 -33.68 27.80
N GLY A 938 39.26 -34.70 28.26
CA GLY A 938 39.54 -35.39 29.53
C GLY A 938 40.00 -36.86 29.46
N SER A 939 40.13 -37.48 28.29
CA SER A 939 40.41 -38.93 28.20
C SER A 939 41.68 -39.33 27.44
N THR A 940 42.75 -38.54 27.54
CA THR A 940 44.08 -38.91 27.03
C THR A 940 45.18 -38.54 28.01
N SER A 941 45.28 -39.25 29.13
CA SER A 941 46.54 -39.46 29.84
C SER A 941 46.32 -40.43 31.00
N LEU A 942 46.64 -41.72 30.81
CA LEU A 942 47.13 -42.66 31.84
C LEU A 942 47.06 -44.10 31.30
N SER A 943 48.04 -44.48 30.47
CA SER A 943 48.50 -45.87 30.33
C SER A 943 49.82 -45.94 29.54
N SER A 944 50.93 -45.63 30.21
CA SER A 944 52.27 -46.08 29.82
C SER A 944 53.20 -45.96 31.03
N GLU A 945 53.11 -46.93 31.93
CA GLU A 945 54.17 -47.62 32.69
C GLU A 945 53.55 -48.50 33.77
#